data_AF-A0A938RDU2-F1
#
_entry.id   AF-A0A938RDU2-F1
#
_cell.length_a   1.000
_cell.length_b   1.000
_cell.length_c   1.000
_cell.angle_alpha   90.00
_cell.angle_beta   90.00
_cell.angle_gamma   90.00
#
_symmetry.space_group_name_H-M   'P 1'
#
loop_
_entity.id
_entity.type
_entity.pdbx_description
1 polymer ?
#
loop_
_entity_poly.entity_id
_entity_poly.type
_entity_poly.pdbx_seq_one_letter_code
_entity_poly.pdbx_strand_id
1 'polypeptide(L)'
;MDYIKDLTQIVGEKNVKTDEIERLCYSRDLSVHEAVPDVIAFAKTTEEVSKMMSLAQRGKIPVTPRGSGTSAVGSALAAKGGILLDLSRMNRILEIDKENGYVVVEPGVICNQLNAAIAPTHFFPPDPGSANLASLGGMVSTNASGNRALKYGTTKNYVLGLEVVLSDGRIINTGSVLGKTSSGYDLTQLFTQAEGTLGVITRIILRILPVPEYIAFAEARFPSTLDAGKAVREILTSGIALSSCEILDKVTIDVVNKAMGLNIPDHVGCLLFIEIDGNKKAVQENIEKINKICEANNGIENKWEDDPAKRLKMWAARQGVVASLSKVKRGSRMQSIMDDPGIPITKIPEAIMEINKISQKHRLPINTFGHIGDGNIHPIIISDPRNKEQWDTIKEVAKDLMELTIRLRGTLTAEHGTGMAKSPYIKKELGETLEVMKEIKKALDPNNILNPGKMGFDDSIKDIYENFAFLPLIERPGEIQPFGEALDNEIMACIMCGFCRAGCPTYTETSLESINARGRVILAYHLLTGRLKPSKELAERFYKCTTCLNCNAVCPAGVKVPDIIQAARLRLVEAGYLPPIHRTLMESIEAKGNPFGEAIEKRRDIYPTEFKPKEKATTLLFFGCVASYQDINVIPSTLKIMDKAKIDYTTLGTEEHCCGYISYLVGDQKEFEKCIKNNKHQFERRGFKEMVTTCAGCYRTFKDLYPKHDGSLGIPVYHTVEYLGKLITDGKLIFKNGAKMKVAYHDPCDIGRHMDIYDPPRNVIRAIPSVELIEFPQSRNLAKCCGGGGGMKAFDTDMSLEISYKRVQQVSGIGVDLIVSACPSCKSNLQLAAAKLRKEKKGKIKVMDITELVAEALA
;
A
#
# COMPACT_ATOMS: atom_id res chain seq x y z
N MET A 1 18.90 29.31 0.17
CA MET A 1 19.93 28.54 0.89
C MET A 1 21.00 28.15 -0.10
N ASP A 2 22.25 28.58 0.12
CA ASP A 2 23.34 28.48 -0.85
C ASP A 2 23.70 27.02 -1.19
N TYR A 3 23.62 26.12 -0.21
CA TYR A 3 23.98 24.71 -0.33
C TYR A 3 23.09 23.86 -1.27
N ILE A 4 21.92 24.35 -1.68
CA ILE A 4 21.00 23.60 -2.57
C ILE A 4 21.60 23.47 -3.98
N LYS A 5 22.35 24.48 -4.44
CA LYS A 5 23.04 24.44 -5.73
C LYS A 5 24.13 23.37 -5.71
N ASP A 6 24.90 23.29 -4.63
CA ASP A 6 25.94 22.27 -4.46
C ASP A 6 25.34 20.87 -4.38
N LEU A 7 24.24 20.69 -3.63
CA LEU A 7 23.50 19.42 -3.64
C LEU A 7 23.05 19.04 -5.05
N THR A 8 22.53 20.00 -5.80
CA THR A 8 22.08 19.81 -7.18
C THR A 8 23.24 19.41 -8.10
N GLN A 9 24.45 19.92 -7.89
CA GLN A 9 25.64 19.49 -8.62
C GLN A 9 26.06 18.06 -8.24
N ILE A 10 25.88 17.66 -6.98
CA ILE A 10 26.27 16.32 -6.51
C ILE A 10 25.33 15.24 -7.06
N VAL A 11 24.02 15.40 -6.87
CA VAL A 11 23.04 14.35 -7.24
C VAL A 11 22.27 14.64 -8.52
N GLY A 12 22.36 15.85 -9.08
CA GLY A 12 21.59 16.27 -10.25
C GLY A 12 20.18 16.79 -9.89
N GLU A 13 19.68 17.72 -10.71
CA GLU A 13 18.41 18.45 -10.49
C GLU A 13 17.18 17.55 -10.26
N LYS A 14 17.09 16.44 -11.00
CA LYS A 14 15.96 15.50 -10.86
C LYS A 14 15.93 14.80 -9.49
N ASN A 15 17.06 14.76 -8.79
CA ASN A 15 17.24 14.12 -7.48
C ASN A 15 17.19 15.13 -6.32
N VAL A 16 16.87 16.41 -6.56
CA VAL A 16 16.65 17.40 -5.51
C VAL A 16 15.19 17.89 -5.58
N LYS A 17 14.54 18.02 -4.42
CA LYS A 17 13.17 18.56 -4.29
C LYS A 17 13.11 19.59 -3.18
N THR A 18 12.64 20.78 -3.53
CA THR A 18 12.51 21.94 -2.64
C THR A 18 11.09 22.48 -2.60
N ASP A 19 10.19 21.98 -3.47
CA ASP A 19 8.80 22.42 -3.48
C ASP A 19 8.07 21.99 -2.20
N GLU A 20 7.22 22.88 -1.69
CA GLU A 20 6.50 22.68 -0.44
C GLU A 20 5.65 21.40 -0.48
N ILE A 21 5.00 21.13 -1.60
CA ILE A 21 4.11 19.98 -1.78
C ILE A 21 4.88 18.67 -1.60
N GLU A 22 6.04 18.50 -2.27
CA GLU A 22 6.86 17.31 -2.06
C GLU A 22 7.39 17.24 -0.62
N ARG A 23 7.90 18.35 -0.07
CA ARG A 23 8.45 18.41 1.29
C ARG A 23 7.42 17.99 2.35
N LEU A 24 6.16 18.42 2.22
CA LEU A 24 5.07 18.01 3.11
C LEU A 24 4.77 16.51 2.98
N CYS A 25 4.85 15.93 1.79
CA CYS A 25 4.64 14.48 1.65
C CYS A 25 5.74 13.63 2.32
N TYR A 26 6.89 14.23 2.61
CA TYR A 26 7.97 13.61 3.39
C TYR A 26 7.94 13.98 4.88
N SER A 27 7.04 14.87 5.31
CA SER A 27 6.97 15.34 6.70
C SER A 27 6.35 14.34 7.66
N ARG A 28 5.78 13.24 7.15
CA ARG A 28 5.07 12.22 7.92
C ARG A 28 5.68 10.82 7.77
N ASP A 29 5.52 10.06 8.84
CA ASP A 29 5.64 8.60 8.91
C ASP A 29 4.44 8.05 9.74
N LEU A 30 4.53 6.84 10.29
CA LEU A 30 3.44 6.23 11.05
C LEU A 30 3.22 6.89 12.43
N SER A 31 4.23 7.61 12.94
CA SER A 31 4.18 8.27 14.23
C SER A 31 3.14 9.41 14.27
N VAL A 32 2.94 9.92 15.48
CA VAL A 32 2.10 11.09 15.72
C VAL A 32 2.77 12.42 15.34
N HIS A 33 4.04 12.38 14.92
CA HIS A 33 4.86 13.57 14.66
C HIS A 33 4.81 13.99 13.19
N GLU A 34 5.19 15.24 12.97
CA GLU A 34 5.42 15.88 11.69
C GLU A 34 6.72 16.70 11.75
N ALA A 35 7.62 16.53 10.78
CA ALA A 35 8.74 17.44 10.60
C ALA A 35 9.07 17.65 9.13
N VAL A 36 8.95 18.89 8.66
CA VAL A 36 9.14 19.24 7.24
C VAL A 36 10.64 19.47 6.98
N PRO A 37 11.30 18.72 6.09
CA PRO A 37 12.70 18.98 5.72
C PRO A 37 12.83 20.28 4.95
N ASP A 38 14.03 20.87 4.85
CA ASP A 38 14.30 22.02 3.97
C ASP A 38 14.45 21.63 2.51
N VAL A 39 15.05 20.46 2.28
CA VAL A 39 15.27 19.88 0.96
C VAL A 39 15.27 18.35 1.05
N ILE A 40 14.77 17.68 0.02
CA ILE A 40 14.91 16.23 -0.15
C ILE A 40 15.97 15.99 -1.23
N ALA A 41 16.94 15.14 -0.92
CA ALA A 41 17.97 14.71 -1.85
C ALA A 41 17.94 13.18 -2.01
N PHE A 42 17.90 12.69 -3.24
CA PHE A 42 17.91 11.25 -3.55
C PHE A 42 19.31 10.81 -3.97
N ALA A 43 19.94 9.94 -3.18
CA ALA A 43 21.23 9.36 -3.53
C ALA A 43 21.05 8.08 -4.36
N LYS A 44 22.03 7.81 -5.22
CA LYS A 44 22.13 6.58 -6.04
C LYS A 44 23.47 5.85 -5.83
N THR A 45 24.46 6.52 -5.22
CA THR A 45 25.81 5.97 -5.02
C THR A 45 26.38 6.37 -3.67
N THR A 46 27.32 5.59 -3.16
CA THR A 46 28.05 5.90 -1.92
C THR A 46 28.82 7.22 -2.04
N GLU A 47 29.39 7.50 -3.21
CA GLU A 47 30.16 8.72 -3.47
C GLU A 47 29.30 9.99 -3.40
N GLU A 48 28.07 9.94 -3.90
CA GLU A 48 27.11 11.03 -3.74
C GLU A 48 26.81 11.27 -2.25
N VAL A 49 26.57 10.20 -1.48
CA VAL A 49 26.32 10.29 -0.03
C VAL A 49 27.53 10.91 0.69
N SER A 50 28.75 10.44 0.40
CA SER A 50 30.00 10.98 0.93
C SER A 50 30.13 12.48 0.67
N LYS A 51 29.95 12.93 -0.57
CA LYS A 51 30.02 14.35 -0.94
C LYS A 51 28.96 15.19 -0.23
N MET A 52 27.72 14.68 -0.11
CA MET A 52 26.65 15.37 0.60
C MET A 52 26.95 15.50 2.10
N MET A 53 27.50 14.45 2.73
CA MET A 53 27.91 14.50 4.14
C MET A 53 29.04 15.50 4.37
N SER A 54 30.08 15.50 3.54
CA SER A 54 31.15 16.50 3.64
C SER A 54 30.63 17.94 3.44
N LEU A 55 29.68 18.16 2.52
CA LEU A 55 29.03 19.46 2.34
C LEU A 55 28.24 19.86 3.59
N ALA A 56 27.41 18.95 4.10
CA ALA A 56 26.59 19.17 5.28
C ALA A 56 27.44 19.46 6.51
N GLN A 57 28.56 18.76 6.69
CA GLN A 57 29.49 18.98 7.80
C GLN A 57 30.13 20.36 7.76
N ARG A 58 30.57 20.82 6.59
CA ARG A 58 31.11 22.20 6.43
C ARG A 58 30.05 23.26 6.70
N GLY A 59 28.83 23.03 6.23
CA GLY A 59 27.70 23.95 6.42
C GLY A 59 26.99 23.84 7.76
N LYS A 60 27.35 22.84 8.60
CA LYS A 60 26.61 22.45 9.81
C LYS A 60 25.12 22.23 9.54
N ILE A 61 24.82 21.58 8.43
CA ILE A 61 23.45 21.35 7.95
C ILE A 61 22.98 20.00 8.47
N PRO A 62 21.83 19.91 9.18
CA PRO A 62 21.23 18.64 9.56
C PRO A 62 20.98 17.73 8.36
N VAL A 63 21.26 16.43 8.52
CA VAL A 63 20.99 15.37 7.55
C VAL A 63 20.21 14.25 8.22
N THR A 64 19.02 13.95 7.72
CA THR A 64 18.20 12.81 8.16
C THR A 64 18.19 11.74 7.06
N PRO A 65 18.88 10.60 7.26
CA PRO A 65 18.77 9.45 6.37
C PRO A 65 17.36 8.87 6.41
N ARG A 66 16.83 8.50 5.23
CA ARG A 66 15.50 7.91 5.10
C ARG A 66 15.52 6.76 4.09
N GLY A 67 15.03 5.61 4.51
CA GLY A 67 14.64 4.51 3.62
C GLY A 67 13.20 4.68 3.14
N SER A 68 12.33 3.72 3.44
CA SER A 68 10.91 3.80 3.04
C SER A 68 10.05 4.76 3.87
N GLY A 69 10.53 5.27 5.01
CA GLY A 69 9.74 6.16 5.87
C GLY A 69 8.51 5.45 6.47
N THR A 70 8.71 4.25 7.00
CA THR A 70 7.68 3.41 7.65
C THR A 70 7.81 3.41 9.18
N SER A 71 8.63 4.31 9.75
CA SER A 71 8.89 4.39 11.18
C SER A 71 7.62 4.72 11.97
N ALA A 72 7.46 4.07 13.13
CA ALA A 72 6.40 4.30 14.10
C ALA A 72 6.75 5.39 15.11
N VAL A 73 8.03 5.79 15.21
CA VAL A 73 8.54 6.63 16.30
C VAL A 73 9.08 7.98 15.83
N GLY A 74 8.91 8.36 14.57
CA GLY A 74 9.43 9.63 14.04
C GLY A 74 10.92 9.56 13.66
N SER A 75 11.53 8.37 13.65
CA SER A 75 12.97 8.22 13.41
C SER A 75 13.40 8.64 12.00
N ALA A 76 12.48 8.65 11.03
CA ALA A 76 12.70 9.02 9.64
C ALA A 76 12.31 10.48 9.29
N LEU A 77 12.00 11.31 10.28
CA LEU A 77 11.53 12.70 10.10
C LEU A 77 12.63 13.72 10.35
N ALA A 78 12.69 14.79 9.55
CA ALA A 78 13.73 15.82 9.66
C ALA A 78 13.41 16.80 10.82
N ALA A 79 13.55 16.36 12.07
CA ALA A 79 13.11 17.08 13.26
C ALA A 79 13.71 18.49 13.42
N LYS A 80 14.90 18.74 12.85
CA LYS A 80 15.57 20.04 12.82
C LYS A 80 15.67 20.64 11.41
N GLY A 81 14.82 20.22 10.47
CA GLY A 81 14.89 20.66 9.07
C GLY A 81 16.10 20.08 8.36
N GLY A 82 16.72 20.86 7.48
CA GLY A 82 17.91 20.48 6.72
C GLY A 82 17.62 19.51 5.58
N ILE A 83 18.59 18.63 5.31
CA ILE A 83 18.57 17.67 4.20
C ILE A 83 17.91 16.37 4.66
N LEU A 84 16.80 16.00 4.03
CA LEU A 84 16.32 14.63 4.11
C LEU A 84 16.96 13.83 2.97
N LEU A 85 17.84 12.90 3.35
CA LEU A 85 18.62 12.06 2.45
C LEU A 85 17.87 10.75 2.20
N ASP A 86 17.21 10.66 1.05
CA ASP A 86 16.44 9.48 0.65
C ASP A 86 17.36 8.47 -0.08
N LEU A 87 17.43 7.25 0.46
CA LEU A 87 18.25 6.14 -0.03
C LEU A 87 17.44 5.10 -0.82
N SER A 88 16.16 5.34 -1.09
CA SER A 88 15.28 4.37 -1.76
C SER A 88 15.67 4.06 -3.21
N ARG A 89 16.54 4.89 -3.81
CA ARG A 89 17.09 4.69 -5.16
C ARG A 89 18.39 3.89 -5.19
N MET A 90 18.97 3.59 -4.03
CA MET A 90 20.04 2.60 -3.87
C MET A 90 19.40 1.25 -3.53
N ASN A 91 18.80 0.57 -4.52
CA ASN A 91 17.92 -0.58 -4.32
C ASN A 91 18.32 -1.84 -5.09
N ARG A 92 19.62 -2.03 -5.35
CA ARG A 92 20.16 -3.19 -6.05
C ARG A 92 20.59 -4.28 -5.07
N ILE A 93 20.31 -5.53 -5.44
CA ILE A 93 21.00 -6.70 -4.89
C ILE A 93 22.30 -6.83 -5.69
N LEU A 94 23.43 -6.68 -5.01
CA LEU A 94 24.76 -6.64 -5.63
C LEU A 94 25.33 -8.05 -5.79
N GLU A 95 25.05 -8.94 -4.83
CA GLU A 95 25.57 -10.31 -4.80
C GLU A 95 24.61 -11.24 -4.06
N ILE A 96 24.49 -12.48 -4.53
CA ILE A 96 23.80 -13.59 -3.84
C ILE A 96 24.73 -14.80 -3.85
N ASP A 97 25.23 -15.19 -2.68
CA ASP A 97 26.06 -16.38 -2.50
C ASP A 97 25.35 -17.34 -1.54
N LYS A 98 24.59 -18.27 -2.14
CA LYS A 98 23.82 -19.27 -1.39
C LYS A 98 24.71 -20.35 -0.77
N GLU A 99 25.89 -20.61 -1.35
CA GLU A 99 26.80 -21.65 -0.85
C GLU A 99 27.47 -21.20 0.44
N ASN A 100 27.92 -19.94 0.49
CA ASN A 100 28.46 -19.33 1.69
C ASN A 100 27.39 -18.69 2.60
N GLY A 101 26.13 -18.66 2.15
CA GLY A 101 24.99 -18.24 2.97
C GLY A 101 24.92 -16.73 3.23
N TYR A 102 25.28 -15.89 2.27
CA TYR A 102 25.17 -14.43 2.39
C TYR A 102 24.69 -13.73 1.12
N VAL A 103 24.30 -12.47 1.29
CA VAL A 103 23.97 -11.54 0.21
C VAL A 103 24.62 -10.18 0.47
N VAL A 104 24.90 -9.44 -0.60
CA VAL A 104 25.34 -8.04 -0.54
C VAL A 104 24.30 -7.18 -1.22
N VAL A 105 23.81 -6.16 -0.52
CA VAL A 105 22.68 -5.34 -0.95
C VAL A 105 22.91 -3.85 -0.68
N GLU A 106 22.29 -3.01 -1.50
CA GLU A 106 22.13 -1.59 -1.21
C GLU A 106 20.99 -1.36 -0.18
N PRO A 107 21.01 -0.25 0.59
CA PRO A 107 20.10 -0.04 1.72
C PRO A 107 18.62 0.08 1.34
N GLY A 108 18.31 0.50 0.11
CA GLY A 108 16.96 0.70 -0.40
C GLY A 108 16.26 -0.59 -0.88
N VAL A 109 16.94 -1.74 -0.89
CA VAL A 109 16.31 -3.04 -1.20
C VAL A 109 15.22 -3.33 -0.18
N ILE A 110 14.03 -3.75 -0.65
CA ILE A 110 12.91 -4.10 0.23
C ILE A 110 13.07 -5.54 0.75
N CYS A 111 12.74 -5.80 2.02
CA CYS A 111 12.87 -7.14 2.63
C CYS A 111 12.24 -8.26 1.78
N ASN A 112 10.98 -8.09 1.36
CA ASN A 112 10.32 -9.12 0.54
C ASN A 112 10.84 -9.19 -0.90
N GLN A 113 11.52 -8.16 -1.41
CA GLN A 113 12.25 -8.27 -2.68
C GLN A 113 13.48 -9.15 -2.53
N LEU A 114 14.23 -9.00 -1.42
CA LEU A 114 15.35 -9.90 -1.11
C LEU A 114 14.86 -11.34 -0.97
N ASN A 115 13.85 -11.58 -0.13
CA ASN A 115 13.32 -12.92 0.09
C ASN A 115 12.79 -13.57 -1.19
N ALA A 116 12.13 -12.80 -2.07
CA ALA A 116 11.71 -13.30 -3.38
C ALA A 116 12.90 -13.69 -4.29
N ALA A 117 14.05 -13.00 -4.20
CA ALA A 117 15.23 -13.28 -5.02
C ALA A 117 16.01 -14.54 -4.58
N ILE A 118 15.95 -14.89 -3.29
CA ILE A 118 16.69 -16.05 -2.73
C ILE A 118 15.83 -17.32 -2.55
N ALA A 119 14.50 -17.17 -2.63
CA ALA A 119 13.56 -18.28 -2.68
C ALA A 119 13.81 -19.25 -3.87
N PRO A 120 13.30 -20.48 -3.82
CA PRO A 120 12.62 -21.13 -2.69
C PRO A 120 13.59 -21.78 -1.68
N THR A 121 14.89 -21.79 -1.97
CA THR A 121 15.89 -22.56 -1.21
C THR A 121 16.37 -21.89 0.07
N HIS A 122 16.37 -20.56 0.10
CA HIS A 122 16.92 -19.76 1.18
C HIS A 122 15.96 -18.63 1.55
N PHE A 123 16.14 -18.08 2.75
CA PHE A 123 15.40 -16.93 3.24
C PHE A 123 16.25 -16.08 4.19
N PHE A 124 15.89 -14.79 4.27
CA PHE A 124 16.32 -13.85 5.28
C PHE A 124 15.26 -13.84 6.39
N PRO A 125 15.58 -14.34 7.61
CA PRO A 125 14.55 -14.65 8.60
C PRO A 125 13.75 -13.47 9.18
N PRO A 126 14.35 -12.29 9.47
CA PRO A 126 13.59 -11.15 10.00
C PRO A 126 12.43 -10.76 9.07
N ASP A 127 11.21 -10.74 9.63
CA ASP A 127 9.96 -10.55 8.90
C ASP A 127 9.05 -9.54 9.64
N PRO A 128 9.41 -8.24 9.65
CA PRO A 128 8.60 -7.23 10.29
C PRO A 128 7.24 -7.14 9.59
N GLY A 129 6.19 -6.70 10.29
CA GLY A 129 4.86 -6.52 9.66
C GLY A 129 4.87 -5.61 8.42
N SER A 130 5.90 -4.76 8.28
CA SER A 130 6.15 -3.91 7.13
C SER A 130 7.07 -4.51 6.05
N ALA A 131 7.39 -5.81 6.05
CA ALA A 131 8.38 -6.45 5.15
C ALA A 131 8.14 -6.20 3.63
N ASN A 132 6.90 -5.95 3.23
CA ASN A 132 6.54 -5.55 1.86
C ASN A 132 6.99 -4.12 1.47
N LEU A 133 7.46 -3.33 2.43
CA LEU A 133 7.83 -1.92 2.29
C LEU A 133 9.15 -1.58 3.00
N ALA A 134 9.56 -2.37 4.00
CA ALA A 134 10.73 -2.09 4.82
C ALA A 134 11.99 -2.22 3.96
N SER A 135 12.71 -1.10 3.82
CA SER A 135 14.04 -1.07 3.23
C SER A 135 15.05 -1.70 4.20
N LEU A 136 15.97 -2.53 3.72
CA LEU A 136 16.95 -3.23 4.54
C LEU A 136 17.84 -2.26 5.34
N GLY A 137 18.20 -1.09 4.79
CA GLY A 137 18.94 -0.06 5.52
C GLY A 137 18.17 0.51 6.70
N GLY A 138 16.84 0.66 6.55
CA GLY A 138 15.95 1.01 7.65
C GLY A 138 15.90 -0.09 8.71
N MET A 139 15.77 -1.35 8.29
CA MET A 139 15.75 -2.51 9.21
C MET A 139 17.05 -2.63 10.02
N VAL A 140 18.21 -2.43 9.39
CA VAL A 140 19.50 -2.41 10.09
C VAL A 140 19.56 -1.21 11.05
N SER A 141 19.16 -0.03 10.59
CA SER A 141 19.22 1.20 11.40
C SER A 141 18.33 1.16 12.64
N THR A 142 17.20 0.45 12.60
CA THR A 142 16.28 0.32 13.74
C THR A 142 16.39 -1.02 14.46
N ASN A 143 17.25 -1.92 14.00
CA ASN A 143 17.27 -3.33 14.40
C ASN A 143 15.88 -3.99 14.34
N ALA A 144 15.18 -3.82 13.21
CA ALA A 144 13.84 -4.37 13.03
C ALA A 144 13.83 -5.90 13.28
N SER A 145 12.73 -6.38 13.83
CA SER A 145 12.51 -7.79 14.16
C SER A 145 11.32 -8.35 13.38
N GLY A 146 10.21 -8.63 14.06
CA GLY A 146 9.03 -9.31 13.54
C GLY A 146 8.74 -10.64 14.22
N ASN A 147 7.70 -11.30 13.74
CA ASN A 147 7.10 -12.50 14.32
C ASN A 147 8.06 -13.70 14.48
N ARG A 148 9.14 -13.75 13.69
CA ARG A 148 10.14 -14.83 13.67
C ARG A 148 11.31 -14.62 14.61
N ALA A 149 11.38 -13.48 15.29
CA ALA A 149 12.51 -13.12 16.14
C ALA A 149 12.69 -14.09 17.32
N LEU A 150 11.61 -14.74 17.76
CA LEU A 150 11.62 -15.76 18.80
C LEU A 150 12.66 -16.87 18.58
N LYS A 151 12.71 -17.45 17.38
CA LYS A 151 13.71 -18.49 17.04
C LYS A 151 14.96 -17.91 16.39
N TYR A 152 14.77 -16.93 15.51
CA TYR A 152 15.81 -16.51 14.57
C TYR A 152 16.55 -15.26 15.02
N GLY A 153 16.04 -14.52 16.02
CA GLY A 153 16.57 -13.23 16.43
C GLY A 153 16.17 -12.09 15.50
N THR A 154 16.80 -10.93 15.71
CA THR A 154 16.49 -9.65 15.07
C THR A 154 17.41 -9.38 13.87
N THR A 155 17.19 -8.28 13.13
CA THR A 155 18.01 -7.93 11.96
C THR A 155 19.50 -7.91 12.28
N LYS A 156 19.93 -7.38 13.43
CA LYS A 156 21.36 -7.31 13.81
C LYS A 156 22.05 -8.67 13.87
N ASN A 157 21.30 -9.75 14.15
CA ASN A 157 21.83 -11.11 14.21
C ASN A 157 22.18 -11.67 12.81
N TYR A 158 21.81 -10.95 11.75
CA TYR A 158 22.08 -11.32 10.37
C TYR A 158 22.96 -10.30 9.64
N VAL A 159 23.34 -9.18 10.27
CA VAL A 159 24.27 -8.23 9.68
C VAL A 159 25.69 -8.73 9.88
N LEU A 160 26.36 -9.07 8.77
CA LEU A 160 27.74 -9.54 8.75
C LEU A 160 28.74 -8.39 8.56
N GLY A 161 28.34 -7.34 7.86
CA GLY A 161 29.16 -6.17 7.60
C GLY A 161 28.38 -5.04 6.94
N LEU A 162 28.94 -3.82 7.00
CA LEU A 162 28.33 -2.60 6.49
C LEU A 162 29.37 -1.75 5.76
N GLU A 163 28.92 -1.00 4.76
CA GLU A 163 29.59 0.21 4.29
C GLU A 163 28.83 1.41 4.84
N VAL A 164 29.55 2.33 5.50
CA VAL A 164 28.97 3.48 6.19
C VAL A 164 29.71 4.76 5.81
N VAL A 165 28.94 5.81 5.53
CA VAL A 165 29.45 7.17 5.36
C VAL A 165 29.29 7.93 6.68
N LEU A 166 30.39 8.45 7.21
CA LEU A 166 30.42 9.22 8.46
C LEU A 166 30.01 10.69 8.26
N SER A 167 29.84 11.42 9.36
CA SER A 167 29.47 12.85 9.34
C SER A 167 30.39 13.70 8.45
N ASP A 168 31.71 13.43 8.46
CA ASP A 168 32.71 14.13 7.65
C ASP A 168 32.80 13.67 6.18
N GLY A 169 32.04 12.63 5.81
CA GLY A 169 32.03 12.04 4.48
C GLY A 169 33.03 10.91 4.25
N ARG A 170 33.83 10.50 5.25
CA ARG A 170 34.65 9.28 5.14
C ARG A 170 33.77 8.06 4.92
N ILE A 171 34.20 7.19 4.01
CA ILE A 171 33.59 5.89 3.74
C ILE A 171 34.39 4.84 4.52
N ILE A 172 33.72 4.07 5.35
CA ILE A 172 34.32 2.96 6.09
C ILE A 172 33.59 1.66 5.79
N ASN A 173 34.31 0.54 5.92
CA ASN A 173 33.74 -0.79 5.88
C ASN A 173 33.89 -1.45 7.24
N THR A 174 32.86 -2.15 7.69
CA THR A 174 32.83 -2.89 8.96
C THR A 174 32.49 -4.35 8.70
N GLY A 175 32.96 -5.23 9.58
CA GLY A 175 32.69 -6.66 9.48
C GLY A 175 33.30 -7.31 8.25
N SER A 176 32.74 -8.45 7.82
CA SER A 176 33.17 -9.20 6.64
C SER A 176 32.08 -10.17 6.21
N VAL A 177 32.24 -10.85 5.07
CA VAL A 177 31.34 -11.96 4.67
C VAL A 177 31.45 -13.19 5.59
N LEU A 178 32.52 -13.27 6.41
CA LEU A 178 32.72 -14.35 7.35
C LEU A 178 31.90 -14.11 8.62
N GLY A 179 31.23 -15.16 9.11
CA GLY A 179 30.43 -15.10 10.34
C GLY A 179 31.21 -14.91 11.64
N LYS A 180 32.55 -14.85 11.60
CA LYS A 180 33.43 -14.67 12.77
C LYS A 180 34.62 -13.79 12.41
N THR A 181 34.87 -12.77 13.24
CA THR A 181 36.08 -11.96 13.22
C THR A 181 36.32 -11.39 14.61
N SER A 182 37.58 -11.32 15.04
CA SER A 182 37.99 -10.65 16.29
C SER A 182 38.96 -9.50 16.02
N SER A 183 38.97 -8.99 14.78
CA SER A 183 39.87 -7.93 14.35
C SER A 183 39.31 -6.55 14.74
N GLY A 184 39.75 -6.01 15.88
CA GLY A 184 39.32 -4.71 16.37
C GLY A 184 37.95 -4.71 17.04
N TYR A 185 37.38 -3.52 17.23
CA TYR A 185 36.03 -3.36 17.80
C TYR A 185 34.94 -3.69 16.79
N ASP A 186 33.80 -4.20 17.28
CA ASP A 186 32.63 -4.48 16.43
C ASP A 186 31.86 -3.19 16.12
N LEU A 187 32.36 -2.45 15.13
CA LEU A 187 31.68 -1.26 14.63
C LEU A 187 30.40 -1.60 13.84
N THR A 188 30.27 -2.83 13.32
CA THR A 188 29.06 -3.27 12.61
C THR A 188 27.85 -3.17 13.54
N GLN A 189 27.98 -3.68 14.75
CA GLN A 189 26.92 -3.63 15.75
C GLN A 189 26.71 -2.22 16.31
N LEU A 190 27.75 -1.37 16.33
CA LEU A 190 27.60 0.04 16.73
C LEU A 190 26.70 0.85 15.77
N PHE A 191 26.83 0.64 14.46
CA PHE A 191 26.00 1.32 13.46
C PHE A 191 24.62 0.67 13.29
N THR A 192 24.49 -0.60 13.66
CA THR A 192 23.19 -1.26 13.74
C THR A 192 22.42 -0.68 14.93
N GLN A 193 21.10 -0.45 14.77
CA GLN A 193 20.27 0.21 15.81
C GLN A 193 20.61 1.70 16.08
N ALA A 194 21.51 2.32 15.31
CA ALA A 194 21.90 3.72 15.52
C ALA A 194 20.88 4.75 15.00
N GLU A 195 19.81 4.31 14.32
CA GLU A 195 18.77 5.17 13.72
C GLU A 195 19.31 6.30 12.84
N GLY A 196 20.44 6.08 12.15
CA GLY A 196 21.09 7.08 11.30
C GLY A 196 21.76 8.22 12.06
N THR A 197 21.91 8.13 13.39
CA THR A 197 22.55 9.16 14.21
C THR A 197 24.08 9.09 14.19
N LEU A 198 24.68 7.97 13.80
CA LEU A 198 26.14 7.78 13.80
C LEU A 198 26.76 7.75 12.39
N GLY A 199 25.97 7.46 11.37
CA GLY A 199 26.41 7.41 9.98
C GLY A 199 25.29 7.02 9.03
N VAL A 200 25.58 7.06 7.72
CA VAL A 200 24.66 6.68 6.65
C VAL A 200 25.09 5.35 6.05
N ILE A 201 24.27 4.31 6.19
CA ILE A 201 24.55 2.98 5.64
C ILE A 201 24.30 2.99 4.11
N THR A 202 25.31 2.59 3.33
CA THR A 202 25.26 2.58 1.85
C THR A 202 25.39 1.18 1.24
N ARG A 203 25.86 0.20 2.00
CA ARG A 203 25.88 -1.23 1.61
C ARG A 203 25.76 -2.12 2.83
N ILE A 204 25.13 -3.28 2.68
CA ILE A 204 24.85 -4.23 3.75
C ILE A 204 25.22 -5.63 3.28
N ILE A 205 25.95 -6.35 4.12
CA ILE A 205 26.21 -7.78 3.97
C ILE A 205 25.30 -8.51 4.97
N LEU A 206 24.39 -9.34 4.46
CA LEU A 206 23.42 -10.07 5.29
C LEU A 206 23.65 -11.58 5.17
N ARG A 207 23.56 -12.27 6.29
CA ARG A 207 23.45 -13.73 6.34
C ARG A 207 22.07 -14.17 5.89
N ILE A 208 22.00 -15.25 5.11
CA ILE A 208 20.75 -15.93 4.71
C ILE A 208 20.82 -17.40 5.16
N LEU A 209 19.66 -18.01 5.39
CA LEU A 209 19.56 -19.39 5.87
C LEU A 209 18.84 -20.27 4.83
N PRO A 210 19.16 -21.56 4.74
CA PRO A 210 18.32 -22.53 4.05
C PRO A 210 16.91 -22.56 4.65
N VAL A 211 15.88 -22.75 3.83
CA VAL A 211 14.51 -22.91 4.34
C VAL A 211 14.37 -24.20 5.17
N PRO A 212 13.58 -24.19 6.27
CA PRO A 212 13.36 -25.39 7.06
C PRO A 212 12.60 -26.48 6.29
N GLU A 213 12.85 -27.75 6.63
CA GLU A 213 12.26 -28.93 6.00
C GLU A 213 10.72 -28.96 6.13
N TYR A 214 10.23 -28.64 7.32
CA TYR A 214 8.80 -28.68 7.65
C TYR A 214 8.43 -27.50 8.54
N ILE A 215 7.24 -26.96 8.32
CA ILE A 215 6.70 -25.86 9.11
C ILE A 215 5.22 -26.12 9.36
N ALA A 216 4.80 -26.05 10.61
CA ALA A 216 3.41 -26.19 11.03
C ALA A 216 2.95 -24.92 11.77
N PHE A 217 1.69 -24.56 11.54
CA PHE A 217 1.05 -23.39 12.14
C PHE A 217 -0.19 -23.82 12.91
N ALA A 218 -0.48 -23.22 14.07
CA ALA A 218 -1.68 -23.45 14.84
C ALA A 218 -2.48 -22.18 15.10
N GLU A 219 -3.81 -22.29 15.01
CA GLU A 219 -4.75 -21.45 15.75
C GLU A 219 -5.09 -22.11 17.09
N ALA A 220 -4.50 -21.64 18.18
CA ALA A 220 -4.81 -22.13 19.52
C ALA A 220 -5.78 -21.17 20.24
N ARG A 221 -6.94 -21.66 20.62
CA ARG A 221 -8.08 -20.86 21.11
C ARG A 221 -8.23 -20.98 22.61
N PHE A 222 -8.42 -19.85 23.29
CA PHE A 222 -8.54 -19.77 24.75
C PHE A 222 -9.75 -18.93 25.17
N PRO A 223 -10.33 -19.19 26.35
CA PRO A 223 -11.45 -18.41 26.88
C PRO A 223 -11.00 -17.04 27.37
N SER A 224 -9.72 -16.84 27.70
CA SER A 224 -9.18 -15.55 28.13
C SER A 224 -7.71 -15.35 27.74
N THR A 225 -7.28 -14.09 27.66
CA THR A 225 -5.87 -13.72 27.43
C THR A 225 -4.95 -14.20 28.56
N LEU A 226 -5.47 -14.34 29.78
CA LEU A 226 -4.72 -14.84 30.93
C LEU A 226 -4.38 -16.33 30.77
N ASP A 227 -5.35 -17.14 30.32
CA ASP A 227 -5.15 -18.58 30.07
C ASP A 227 -4.13 -18.79 28.94
N ALA A 228 -4.27 -18.04 27.84
CA ALA A 228 -3.30 -18.04 26.75
C ALA A 228 -1.89 -17.65 27.23
N GLY A 229 -1.75 -16.59 28.03
CA GLY A 229 -0.48 -16.15 28.59
C GLY A 229 0.20 -17.20 29.49
N LYS A 230 -0.58 -17.95 30.28
CA LYS A 230 -0.04 -19.06 31.09
C LYS A 230 0.45 -20.21 30.22
N ALA A 231 -0.31 -20.57 29.19
CA ALA A 231 0.08 -21.60 28.22
C ALA A 231 1.37 -21.23 27.49
N VAL A 232 1.49 -20.00 26.97
CA VAL A 232 2.71 -19.50 26.31
C VAL A 232 3.92 -19.59 27.23
N ARG A 233 3.79 -19.11 28.47
CA ARG A 233 4.86 -19.21 29.47
C ARG A 233 5.33 -20.67 29.63
N GLU A 234 4.40 -21.59 29.82
CA GLU A 234 4.73 -23.02 29.99
C GLU A 234 5.40 -23.62 28.76
N ILE A 235 4.87 -23.35 27.55
CA ILE A 235 5.48 -23.78 26.27
C ILE A 235 6.92 -23.29 26.17
N LEU A 236 7.16 -21.99 26.38
CA LEU A 236 8.50 -21.41 26.23
C LEU A 236 9.48 -21.92 27.29
N THR A 237 9.03 -22.17 28.52
CA THR A 237 9.88 -22.72 29.59
C THR A 237 10.11 -24.23 29.48
N SER A 238 9.37 -24.95 28.62
CA SER A 238 9.52 -26.39 28.41
C SER A 238 10.68 -26.77 27.45
N GLY A 239 11.35 -25.79 26.85
CA GLY A 239 12.42 -26.00 25.89
C GLY A 239 11.96 -26.21 24.44
N ILE A 240 10.66 -26.04 24.15
CA ILE A 240 10.12 -26.10 22.78
C ILE A 240 10.49 -24.80 22.04
N ALA A 241 11.27 -24.93 20.97
CA ALA A 241 11.68 -23.81 20.13
C ALA A 241 10.58 -23.46 19.11
N LEU A 242 9.72 -22.51 19.46
CA LEU A 242 8.72 -21.94 18.55
C LEU A 242 9.39 -21.00 17.54
N SER A 243 9.02 -21.08 16.26
CA SER A 243 9.47 -20.09 15.27
C SER A 243 8.68 -18.79 15.36
N SER A 244 7.42 -18.84 15.80
CA SER A 244 6.60 -17.66 16.08
C SER A 244 5.53 -17.97 17.13
N CYS A 245 5.15 -16.95 17.91
CA CYS A 245 4.03 -17.03 18.83
C CYS A 245 3.39 -15.64 18.99
N GLU A 246 2.21 -15.47 18.41
CA GLU A 246 1.45 -14.22 18.46
C GLU A 246 0.23 -14.36 19.37
N ILE A 247 -0.11 -13.28 20.09
CA ILE A 247 -1.36 -13.19 20.84
C ILE A 247 -2.30 -12.16 20.24
N LEU A 248 -3.59 -12.50 20.15
CA LEU A 248 -4.67 -11.60 19.77
C LEU A 248 -5.74 -11.64 20.87
N ASP A 249 -6.00 -10.50 21.51
CA ASP A 249 -7.08 -10.34 22.48
C ASP A 249 -8.48 -10.29 21.81
N LYS A 250 -9.55 -10.32 22.61
CA LYS A 250 -10.93 -10.30 22.11
C LYS A 250 -11.22 -9.12 21.18
N VAL A 251 -10.72 -7.93 21.51
CA VAL A 251 -10.95 -6.75 20.66
C VAL A 251 -10.26 -6.90 19.31
N THR A 252 -9.02 -7.38 19.31
CA THR A 252 -8.25 -7.66 18.09
C THR A 252 -8.93 -8.75 17.25
N ILE A 253 -9.44 -9.81 17.87
CA ILE A 253 -10.21 -10.87 17.20
C ILE A 253 -11.45 -10.27 16.52
N ASP A 254 -12.20 -9.40 17.21
CA ASP A 254 -13.41 -8.78 16.66
C ASP A 254 -13.10 -7.88 15.45
N VAL A 255 -12.00 -7.15 15.52
CA VAL A 255 -11.49 -6.32 14.42
C VAL A 255 -11.13 -7.18 13.22
N VAL A 256 -10.37 -8.25 13.43
CA VAL A 256 -9.92 -9.12 12.34
C VAL A 256 -11.09 -9.93 11.77
N ASN A 257 -12.02 -10.40 12.59
CA ASN A 257 -13.26 -11.04 12.14
C ASN A 257 -14.05 -10.11 11.22
N LYS A 258 -14.25 -8.85 11.62
CA LYS A 258 -14.98 -7.86 10.83
C LYS A 258 -14.23 -7.46 9.55
N ALA A 259 -12.92 -7.27 9.63
CA ALA A 259 -12.12 -6.79 8.50
C ALA A 259 -11.74 -7.90 7.51
N MET A 260 -11.61 -9.15 7.97
CA MET A 260 -10.91 -10.23 7.25
C MET A 260 -11.67 -11.55 7.19
N GLY A 261 -12.81 -11.67 7.89
CA GLY A 261 -13.72 -12.81 7.77
C GLY A 261 -13.16 -14.12 8.32
N LEU A 262 -12.40 -14.08 9.42
CA LEU A 262 -11.83 -15.29 10.05
C LEU A 262 -12.88 -16.19 10.74
N ASN A 263 -14.11 -15.71 10.95
CA ASN A 263 -15.22 -16.46 11.56
C ASN A 263 -14.85 -17.12 12.91
N ILE A 264 -14.06 -16.44 13.74
CA ILE A 264 -13.71 -16.92 15.08
C ILE A 264 -14.94 -16.78 16.00
N PRO A 265 -15.37 -17.84 16.71
CA PRO A 265 -16.56 -17.80 17.57
C PRO A 265 -16.44 -16.84 18.77
N ASP A 266 -17.57 -16.28 19.21
CA ASP A 266 -17.61 -15.28 20.30
C ASP A 266 -17.11 -15.78 21.66
N HIS A 267 -17.21 -17.09 21.94
CA HIS A 267 -16.72 -17.69 23.19
C HIS A 267 -15.18 -17.77 23.26
N VAL A 268 -14.47 -17.49 22.16
CA VAL A 268 -13.01 -17.39 22.14
C VAL A 268 -12.61 -15.99 22.60
N GLY A 269 -12.12 -15.89 23.83
CA GLY A 269 -11.65 -14.63 24.41
C GLY A 269 -10.21 -14.27 24.01
N CYS A 270 -9.43 -15.24 23.52
CA CYS A 270 -8.06 -15.02 23.06
C CYS A 270 -7.66 -16.08 22.02
N LEU A 271 -6.82 -15.67 21.07
CA LEU A 271 -6.27 -16.51 20.02
C LEU A 271 -4.74 -16.43 20.05
N LEU A 272 -4.08 -17.58 20.00
CA LEU A 272 -2.66 -17.67 19.76
C LEU A 272 -2.42 -18.18 18.33
N PHE A 273 -1.54 -17.49 17.61
CA PHE A 273 -0.93 -18.03 16.40
C PHE A 273 0.44 -18.58 16.74
N ILE A 274 0.59 -19.91 16.64
CA ILE A 274 1.83 -20.60 16.98
C ILE A 274 2.42 -21.16 15.71
N GLU A 275 3.67 -20.84 15.40
CA GLU A 275 4.41 -21.46 14.31
C GLU A 275 5.62 -22.20 14.87
N ILE A 276 5.86 -23.40 14.33
CA ILE A 276 7.03 -24.21 14.62
C ILE A 276 7.63 -24.70 13.30
N ASP A 277 8.94 -24.69 13.21
CA ASP A 277 9.66 -25.16 12.03
C ASP A 277 10.89 -26.00 12.38
N GLY A 278 11.30 -26.86 11.45
CA GLY A 278 12.48 -27.71 11.59
C GLY A 278 12.29 -29.07 10.91
N ASN A 279 12.94 -30.09 11.48
CA ASN A 279 12.76 -31.48 11.02
C ASN A 279 11.33 -31.95 11.32
N LYS A 280 10.71 -32.64 10.35
CA LYS A 280 9.30 -33.02 10.43
C LYS A 280 8.94 -33.83 11.68
N LYS A 281 9.77 -34.79 12.08
CA LYS A 281 9.49 -35.65 13.23
C LYS A 281 9.54 -34.87 14.55
N ALA A 282 10.57 -34.05 14.74
CA ALA A 282 10.70 -33.20 15.93
C ALA A 282 9.55 -32.18 16.03
N VAL A 283 9.12 -31.62 14.90
CA VAL A 283 7.95 -30.74 14.83
C VAL A 283 6.69 -31.48 15.29
N GLN A 284 6.41 -32.67 14.76
CA GLN A 284 5.23 -33.46 15.14
C GLN A 284 5.21 -33.81 16.64
N GLU A 285 6.34 -34.21 17.21
CA GLU A 285 6.45 -34.47 18.66
C GLU A 285 6.20 -33.20 19.49
N ASN A 286 6.63 -32.04 19.03
CA ASN A 286 6.38 -30.77 19.70
C ASN A 286 4.91 -30.33 19.59
N ILE A 287 4.22 -30.62 18.48
CA ILE A 287 2.77 -30.39 18.34
C ILE A 287 2.00 -31.10 19.47
N GLU A 288 2.32 -32.36 19.73
CA GLU A 288 1.65 -33.14 20.79
C GLU A 288 1.87 -32.54 22.18
N LYS A 289 3.10 -32.08 22.46
CA LYS A 289 3.43 -31.41 23.73
C LYS A 289 2.70 -30.07 23.87
N ILE A 290 2.68 -29.26 22.82
CA ILE A 290 1.98 -27.98 22.79
C ILE A 290 0.48 -28.19 23.06
N ASN A 291 -0.13 -29.18 22.40
CA ASN A 291 -1.55 -29.49 22.62
C ASN A 291 -1.86 -29.83 24.08
N LYS A 292 -1.02 -30.67 24.72
CA LYS A 292 -1.18 -31.00 26.15
C LYS A 292 -1.05 -29.77 27.05
N ILE A 293 -0.09 -28.87 26.77
CA ILE A 293 0.09 -27.64 27.55
C ILE A 293 -1.11 -26.70 27.37
N CYS A 294 -1.61 -26.54 26.14
CA CYS A 294 -2.80 -25.73 25.88
C CYS A 294 -4.01 -26.28 26.64
N GLU A 295 -4.27 -27.59 26.58
CA GLU A 295 -5.36 -28.25 27.30
C GLU A 295 -5.25 -28.05 28.83
N ALA A 296 -4.05 -28.24 29.39
CA ALA A 296 -3.80 -28.03 30.82
C ALA A 296 -4.03 -26.57 31.29
N ASN A 297 -4.03 -25.62 30.35
CA ASN A 297 -4.27 -24.19 30.59
C ASN A 297 -5.62 -23.72 30.00
N ASN A 298 -6.65 -24.58 30.04
CA ASN A 298 -8.02 -24.27 29.59
C ASN A 298 -8.14 -23.93 28.08
N GLY A 299 -7.25 -24.45 27.24
CA GLY A 299 -7.37 -24.34 25.79
C GLY A 299 -8.66 -24.98 25.29
N ILE A 300 -9.39 -24.28 24.43
CA ILE A 300 -10.65 -24.72 23.84
C ILE A 300 -10.36 -25.71 22.70
N GLU A 301 -9.46 -25.32 21.80
CA GLU A 301 -9.15 -26.07 20.58
C GLU A 301 -7.83 -25.55 19.97
N ASN A 302 -7.03 -26.45 19.42
CA ASN A 302 -5.85 -26.12 18.61
C ASN A 302 -6.03 -26.66 17.18
N LYS A 303 -6.11 -25.77 16.19
CA LYS A 303 -6.21 -26.15 14.77
C LYS A 303 -4.87 -25.98 14.08
N TRP A 304 -4.26 -27.10 13.70
CA TRP A 304 -2.99 -27.11 12.98
C TRP A 304 -3.18 -27.12 11.45
N GLU A 305 -2.30 -26.42 10.75
CA GLU A 305 -2.25 -26.32 9.29
C GLU A 305 -0.79 -26.29 8.82
N ASP A 306 -0.47 -27.06 7.78
CA ASP A 306 0.86 -27.10 7.17
C ASP A 306 0.85 -26.69 5.68
N ASP A 307 -0.32 -26.44 5.09
CA ASP A 307 -0.46 -25.87 3.75
C ASP A 307 0.08 -24.41 3.71
N PRO A 308 1.14 -24.14 2.92
CA PRO A 308 1.70 -22.80 2.78
C PRO A 308 0.69 -21.73 2.34
N ALA A 309 -0.26 -22.08 1.46
CA ALA A 309 -1.22 -21.13 0.92
C ALA A 309 -2.23 -20.66 1.97
N LYS A 310 -2.74 -21.58 2.79
CA LYS A 310 -3.66 -21.25 3.89
C LYS A 310 -2.94 -20.45 4.98
N ARG A 311 -1.72 -20.84 5.33
CA ARG A 311 -0.89 -20.11 6.31
C ARG A 311 -0.60 -18.67 5.90
N LEU A 312 -0.28 -18.45 4.62
CA LEU A 312 -0.03 -17.11 4.09
C LEU A 312 -1.26 -16.20 4.24
N LYS A 313 -2.48 -16.75 4.07
CA LYS A 313 -3.73 -16.01 4.30
C LYS A 313 -3.91 -15.60 5.77
N MET A 314 -3.55 -16.48 6.70
CA MET A 314 -3.65 -16.22 8.15
C MET A 314 -2.62 -15.17 8.59
N TRP A 315 -1.37 -15.27 8.10
CA TRP A 315 -0.34 -14.28 8.35
C TRP A 315 -0.66 -12.91 7.76
N ALA A 316 -1.21 -12.87 6.55
CA ALA A 316 -1.72 -11.63 5.96
C ALA A 316 -2.78 -10.98 6.86
N ALA A 317 -3.58 -11.79 7.58
CA ALA A 317 -4.53 -11.28 8.55
C ALA A 317 -3.89 -10.66 9.78
N ARG A 318 -2.94 -11.35 10.38
CA ARG A 318 -2.16 -10.82 11.51
C ARG A 318 -1.40 -9.53 11.15
N GLN A 319 -0.77 -9.47 9.97
CA GLN A 319 -0.03 -8.30 9.50
C GLN A 319 -0.95 -7.08 9.26
N GLY A 320 -2.22 -7.32 8.93
CA GLY A 320 -3.20 -6.27 8.70
C GLY A 320 -3.75 -5.59 9.97
N VAL A 321 -3.61 -6.23 11.14
CA VAL A 321 -4.19 -5.78 12.43
C VAL A 321 -3.92 -4.31 12.71
N VAL A 322 -2.64 -3.90 12.70
CA VAL A 322 -2.18 -2.55 13.10
C VAL A 322 -2.95 -1.47 12.34
N ALA A 323 -3.00 -1.57 11.01
CA ALA A 323 -3.72 -0.59 10.20
C ALA A 323 -5.25 -0.69 10.42
N SER A 324 -5.79 -1.90 10.53
CA SER A 324 -7.23 -2.14 10.74
C SER A 324 -7.77 -1.58 12.05
N LEU A 325 -6.94 -1.44 13.08
CA LEU A 325 -7.32 -0.80 14.35
C LEU A 325 -7.78 0.66 14.15
N SER A 326 -7.34 1.31 13.08
CA SER A 326 -7.78 2.69 12.77
C SER A 326 -9.19 2.78 12.20
N LYS A 327 -9.90 1.65 12.04
CA LYS A 327 -11.32 1.61 11.65
C LYS A 327 -12.23 0.95 12.68
N VAL A 328 -11.72 0.65 13.89
CA VAL A 328 -12.54 0.11 14.98
C VAL A 328 -13.68 1.07 15.30
N LYS A 329 -13.35 2.36 15.46
CA LYS A 329 -14.30 3.44 15.71
C LYS A 329 -14.13 4.52 14.64
N ARG A 330 -15.23 4.87 13.98
CA ARG A 330 -15.24 5.90 12.94
C ARG A 330 -14.74 7.24 13.49
N GLY A 331 -13.80 7.86 12.79
CA GLY A 331 -13.18 9.13 13.21
C GLY A 331 -12.04 8.99 14.22
N SER A 332 -11.79 7.78 14.73
CA SER A 332 -10.62 7.48 15.54
C SER A 332 -9.50 6.86 14.71
N ARG A 333 -8.29 6.83 15.27
CA ARG A 333 -7.13 6.14 14.71
C ARG A 333 -6.28 5.55 15.83
N MET A 334 -5.41 4.59 15.49
CA MET A 334 -4.35 4.22 16.43
C MET A 334 -3.38 5.39 16.62
N GLN A 335 -2.88 5.53 17.84
CA GLN A 335 -1.81 6.46 18.19
C GLN A 335 -0.56 5.67 18.54
N SER A 336 0.50 5.88 17.77
CA SER A 336 1.78 5.23 17.99
C SER A 336 2.58 6.02 19.03
N ILE A 337 2.31 5.70 20.30
CA ILE A 337 2.94 6.27 21.50
C ILE A 337 3.05 5.13 22.52
N MET A 338 4.27 4.84 22.99
CA MET A 338 4.52 3.77 23.98
C MET A 338 3.87 2.42 23.61
N ASP A 339 3.90 2.09 22.32
CA ASP A 339 3.08 1.06 21.68
C ASP A 339 3.82 -0.27 21.46
N ASP A 340 5.03 -0.41 22.00
CA ASP A 340 5.95 -1.51 21.72
C ASP A 340 6.93 -1.82 22.88
N PRO A 341 6.46 -1.97 24.14
CA PRO A 341 7.32 -2.42 25.23
C PRO A 341 7.67 -3.91 25.13
N GLY A 342 8.93 -4.24 25.43
CA GLY A 342 9.36 -5.61 25.69
C GLY A 342 9.23 -5.94 27.17
N ILE A 343 8.59 -7.07 27.50
CA ILE A 343 8.30 -7.52 28.86
C ILE A 343 8.91 -8.91 29.08
N PRO A 344 9.55 -9.20 30.23
CA PRO A 344 10.03 -10.54 30.53
C PRO A 344 8.91 -11.58 30.41
N ILE A 345 9.19 -12.71 29.77
CA ILE A 345 8.18 -13.74 29.42
C ILE A 345 7.36 -14.20 30.64
N THR A 346 8.01 -14.32 31.80
CA THR A 346 7.36 -14.73 33.06
C THR A 346 6.39 -13.69 33.63
N LYS A 347 6.43 -12.44 33.14
CA LYS A 347 5.64 -11.29 33.58
C LYS A 347 4.55 -10.88 32.61
N ILE A 348 4.41 -11.53 31.47
CA ILE A 348 3.40 -11.21 30.47
C ILE A 348 1.97 -11.23 31.04
N PRO A 349 1.52 -12.26 31.80
CA PRO A 349 0.19 -12.24 32.40
C PRO A 349 -0.07 -11.03 33.30
N GLU A 350 0.94 -10.64 34.11
CA GLU A 350 0.88 -9.47 34.98
C GLU A 350 0.77 -8.17 34.16
N ALA A 351 1.58 -8.02 33.12
CA ALA A 351 1.56 -6.86 32.24
C ALA A 351 0.19 -6.65 31.58
N ILE A 352 -0.42 -7.71 31.04
CA ILE A 352 -1.75 -7.64 30.40
C ILE A 352 -2.82 -7.18 31.40
N MET A 353 -2.80 -7.71 32.62
CA MET A 353 -3.74 -7.31 33.67
C MET A 353 -3.58 -5.82 34.03
N GLU A 354 -2.34 -5.35 34.15
CA GLU A 354 -2.05 -3.96 34.52
C GLU A 354 -2.39 -2.97 33.38
N ILE A 355 -2.12 -3.33 32.12
CA ILE A 355 -2.52 -2.53 30.94
C ILE A 355 -4.05 -2.34 30.92
N ASN A 356 -4.81 -3.40 31.20
CA ASN A 356 -6.27 -3.31 31.30
C ASN A 356 -6.74 -2.37 32.43
N LYS A 357 -6.06 -2.38 33.58
CA LYS A 357 -6.33 -1.43 34.67
C LYS A 357 -6.03 0.01 34.26
N ILE A 358 -4.93 0.25 33.55
CA ILE A 358 -4.58 1.58 33.00
C ILE A 358 -5.68 2.06 32.03
N SER A 359 -6.12 1.19 31.12
CA SER A 359 -7.24 1.48 30.20
C SER A 359 -8.51 1.88 30.96
N GLN A 360 -8.88 1.14 32.00
CA GLN A 360 -10.07 1.43 32.83
C GLN A 360 -9.93 2.72 33.64
N LYS A 361 -8.76 2.95 34.27
CA LYS A 361 -8.44 4.15 35.05
C LYS A 361 -8.63 5.42 34.23
N HIS A 362 -8.15 5.43 32.99
CA HIS A 362 -8.16 6.59 32.10
C HIS A 362 -9.37 6.65 31.16
N ARG A 363 -10.23 5.62 31.17
CA ARG A 363 -11.40 5.49 30.26
C ARG A 363 -11.03 5.62 28.78
N LEU A 364 -9.83 5.17 28.42
CA LEU A 364 -9.33 5.12 27.04
C LEU A 364 -9.12 3.66 26.62
N PRO A 365 -9.68 3.22 25.47
CA PRO A 365 -9.45 1.88 24.97
C PRO A 365 -7.97 1.63 24.65
N ILE A 366 -7.41 0.58 25.24
CA ILE A 366 -6.08 0.05 24.93
C ILE A 366 -6.25 -1.41 24.51
N ASN A 367 -5.89 -1.72 23.27
CA ASN A 367 -5.94 -3.09 22.75
C ASN A 367 -4.56 -3.72 22.85
N THR A 368 -4.51 -5.03 23.11
CA THR A 368 -3.24 -5.73 23.29
C THR A 368 -3.11 -6.89 22.31
N PHE A 369 -2.08 -6.84 21.48
CA PHE A 369 -1.62 -7.95 20.64
C PHE A 369 -0.08 -7.95 20.61
N GLY A 370 0.55 -8.98 20.03
CA GLY A 370 1.97 -8.91 19.74
C GLY A 370 2.70 -10.24 19.73
N HIS A 371 4.02 -10.14 19.60
CA HIS A 371 4.97 -11.24 19.56
C HIS A 371 5.20 -11.78 20.98
N ILE A 372 4.16 -12.36 21.57
CA ILE A 372 4.18 -12.81 22.97
C ILE A 372 5.30 -13.82 23.26
N GLY A 373 5.74 -14.54 22.22
CA GLY A 373 6.83 -15.50 22.29
C GLY A 373 8.16 -14.93 22.78
N ASP A 374 8.54 -13.72 22.34
CA ASP A 374 9.80 -13.08 22.72
C ASP A 374 9.61 -11.98 23.77
N GLY A 375 8.40 -11.83 24.29
CA GLY A 375 8.05 -10.85 25.31
C GLY A 375 7.62 -9.50 24.76
N ASN A 376 7.51 -9.31 23.45
CA ASN A 376 7.00 -8.06 22.89
C ASN A 376 5.46 -7.98 22.96
N ILE A 377 4.95 -6.88 23.52
CA ILE A 377 3.52 -6.60 23.64
C ILE A 377 3.24 -5.22 23.03
N HIS A 378 2.16 -5.10 22.25
CA HIS A 378 1.71 -3.84 21.67
C HIS A 378 0.41 -3.34 22.33
N PRO A 379 0.48 -2.48 23.37
CA PRO A 379 -0.66 -1.76 23.91
C PRO A 379 -1.01 -0.58 22.98
N ILE A 380 -1.98 -0.77 22.09
CA ILE A 380 -2.37 0.26 21.13
C ILE A 380 -3.53 1.10 21.65
N ILE A 381 -3.27 2.41 21.75
CA ILE A 381 -4.27 3.41 22.10
C ILE A 381 -5.06 3.83 20.85
N ILE A 382 -6.39 3.83 20.95
CA ILE A 382 -7.28 4.35 19.89
C ILE A 382 -7.95 5.63 20.37
N SER A 383 -7.78 6.73 19.63
CA SER A 383 -8.40 8.01 19.94
C SER A 383 -8.81 8.81 18.71
N ASP A 384 -9.70 9.77 18.89
CA ASP A 384 -10.02 10.78 17.87
C ASP A 384 -8.93 11.88 17.88
N PRO A 385 -8.18 12.08 16.78
CA PRO A 385 -7.11 13.06 16.74
C PRO A 385 -7.59 14.51 16.88
N ARG A 386 -8.91 14.76 16.77
CA ARG A 386 -9.54 16.08 16.94
C ARG A 386 -9.94 16.37 18.39
N ASN A 387 -9.85 15.38 19.29
CA ASN A 387 -10.30 15.53 20.68
C ASN A 387 -9.11 15.86 21.60
N LYS A 388 -9.05 17.11 22.06
CA LYS A 388 -8.00 17.59 22.97
C LYS A 388 -7.93 16.83 24.30
N GLU A 389 -9.07 16.57 24.92
CA GLU A 389 -9.13 15.90 26.23
C GLU A 389 -8.60 14.46 26.15
N GLN A 390 -8.91 13.75 25.07
CA GLN A 390 -8.32 12.43 24.81
C GLN A 390 -6.81 12.52 24.65
N TRP A 391 -6.30 13.54 23.95
CA TRP A 391 -4.85 13.74 23.84
C TRP A 391 -4.19 14.01 25.18
N ASP A 392 -4.75 14.92 25.99
CA ASP A 392 -4.22 15.25 27.31
C ASP A 392 -4.17 13.99 28.19
N THR A 393 -5.20 13.14 28.11
CA THR A 393 -5.25 11.84 28.80
C THR A 393 -4.20 10.84 28.27
N ILE A 394 -3.90 10.83 26.97
CA ILE A 394 -2.89 9.94 26.37
C ILE A 394 -1.50 10.16 26.96
N LYS A 395 -1.15 11.38 27.34
CA LYS A 395 0.13 11.66 28.01
C LYS A 395 0.27 10.91 29.32
N GLU A 396 -0.79 10.91 30.14
CA GLU A 396 -0.82 10.20 31.40
C GLU A 396 -0.82 8.68 31.19
N VAL A 397 -1.54 8.18 30.18
CA VAL A 397 -1.48 6.77 29.79
C VAL A 397 -0.06 6.36 29.36
N ALA A 398 0.61 7.15 28.52
CA ALA A 398 1.97 6.88 28.07
C ALA A 398 2.95 6.82 29.24
N LYS A 399 2.80 7.73 30.22
CA LYS A 399 3.59 7.71 31.46
C LYS A 399 3.31 6.46 32.29
N ASP A 400 2.05 6.11 32.53
CA ASP A 400 1.67 4.91 33.28
C ASP A 400 2.20 3.62 32.62
N LEU A 401 2.13 3.52 31.28
CA LEU A 401 2.68 2.40 30.52
C LEU A 401 4.20 2.32 30.64
N MET A 402 4.91 3.44 30.50
CA MET A 402 6.36 3.50 30.70
C MET A 402 6.77 3.08 32.12
N GLU A 403 6.08 3.58 33.15
CA GLU A 403 6.35 3.21 34.55
C GLU A 403 6.09 1.73 34.81
N LEU A 404 5.01 1.18 34.25
CA LEU A 404 4.71 -0.25 34.26
C LEU A 404 5.86 -1.07 33.64
N THR A 405 6.30 -0.68 32.43
CA THR A 405 7.39 -1.39 31.72
C THR A 405 8.67 -1.42 32.55
N ILE A 406 9.09 -0.28 33.10
CA ILE A 406 10.30 -0.21 33.95
C ILE A 406 10.13 -1.05 35.21
N ARG A 407 8.97 -0.96 35.89
CA ARG A 407 8.66 -1.74 37.09
C ARG A 407 8.77 -3.25 36.85
N LEU A 408 8.36 -3.71 35.67
CA LEU A 408 8.45 -5.11 35.28
C LEU A 408 9.83 -5.52 34.73
N ARG A 409 10.82 -4.64 34.78
CA ARG A 409 12.17 -4.84 34.20
C ARG A 409 12.12 -5.12 32.68
N GLY A 410 11.19 -4.47 32.00
CA GLY A 410 11.08 -4.47 30.54
C GLY A 410 11.94 -3.40 29.87
N THR A 411 11.80 -3.31 28.55
CA THR A 411 12.37 -2.24 27.70
C THR A 411 11.25 -1.40 27.10
N LEU A 412 11.44 -0.08 26.99
CA LEU A 412 10.45 0.84 26.41
C LEU A 412 10.26 0.62 24.90
N THR A 413 11.19 -0.09 24.25
CA THR A 413 11.09 -0.42 22.83
C THR A 413 11.68 -1.79 22.53
N ALA A 414 10.84 -2.74 22.13
CA ALA A 414 11.29 -4.04 21.68
C ALA A 414 11.85 -4.00 20.24
N GLU A 415 11.21 -3.26 19.34
CA GLU A 415 11.52 -3.28 17.89
C GLU A 415 11.43 -1.94 17.16
N HIS A 416 10.53 -1.03 17.54
CA HIS A 416 10.27 0.19 16.76
C HIS A 416 11.42 1.21 16.78
N GLY A 417 12.27 1.13 17.80
CA GLY A 417 13.31 2.13 18.11
C GLY A 417 12.81 3.23 19.06
N THR A 418 13.70 4.16 19.39
CA THR A 418 13.41 5.30 20.28
C THR A 418 12.83 6.47 19.50
N GLY A 419 13.47 6.84 18.37
CA GLY A 419 13.08 7.96 17.53
C GLY A 419 12.78 9.24 18.31
N MET A 420 11.79 9.99 17.84
CA MET A 420 11.21 11.14 18.54
C MET A 420 10.30 10.66 19.69
N ALA A 421 9.40 9.71 19.41
CA ALA A 421 8.30 9.35 20.30
C ALA A 421 8.71 8.88 21.71
N LYS A 422 9.88 8.25 21.85
CA LYS A 422 10.38 7.74 23.13
C LYS A 422 11.55 8.55 23.68
N SER A 423 12.04 9.55 22.94
CA SER A 423 13.13 10.44 23.38
C SER A 423 12.90 11.07 24.76
N PRO A 424 11.68 11.57 25.09
CA PRO A 424 11.42 12.16 26.40
C PRO A 424 11.59 11.20 27.58
N TYR A 425 11.54 9.89 27.33
CA TYR A 425 11.42 8.86 28.36
C TYR A 425 12.66 7.98 28.49
N ILE A 426 13.48 7.89 27.45
CA ILE A 426 14.56 6.89 27.33
C ILE A 426 15.60 6.96 28.45
N LYS A 427 15.86 8.14 29.02
CA LYS A 427 16.78 8.31 30.15
C LYS A 427 16.34 7.51 31.39
N LYS A 428 15.03 7.30 31.58
CA LYS A 428 14.53 6.49 32.71
C LYS A 428 14.88 5.00 32.58
N GLU A 429 15.02 4.50 31.36
CA GLU A 429 15.48 3.13 31.11
C GLU A 429 17.01 3.02 31.14
N LEU A 430 17.71 3.92 30.44
CA LEU A 430 19.15 3.80 30.20
C LEU A 430 20.03 4.37 31.32
N GLY A 431 19.54 5.32 32.11
CA GLY A 431 20.33 6.01 33.13
C GLY A 431 21.61 6.64 32.54
N GLU A 432 22.74 6.44 33.22
CA GLU A 432 24.06 6.94 32.80
C GLU A 432 24.56 6.35 31.47
N THR A 433 24.02 5.21 31.03
CA THR A 433 24.35 4.62 29.71
C THR A 433 24.06 5.60 28.57
N LEU A 434 23.02 6.43 28.73
CA LEU A 434 22.68 7.45 27.74
C LEU A 434 23.79 8.51 27.61
N GLU A 435 24.49 8.85 28.69
CA GLU A 435 25.58 9.84 28.64
C GLU A 435 26.78 9.27 27.85
N VAL A 436 27.09 7.98 28.00
CA VAL A 436 28.09 7.30 27.16
C VAL A 436 27.68 7.29 25.68
N MET A 437 26.39 7.05 25.38
CA MET A 437 25.89 7.13 24.00
C MET A 437 26.08 8.54 23.42
N LYS A 438 25.88 9.60 24.21
CA LYS A 438 26.14 10.98 23.77
C LYS A 438 27.62 11.23 23.50
N GLU A 439 28.52 10.68 24.30
CA GLU A 439 29.97 10.78 24.06
C GLU A 439 30.36 10.12 22.73
N ILE A 440 29.83 8.93 22.43
CA ILE A 440 30.03 8.25 21.15
C ILE A 440 29.48 9.08 20.00
N LYS A 441 28.24 9.57 20.14
CA LYS A 441 27.58 10.45 19.16
C LYS A 441 28.43 11.68 18.88
N LYS A 442 28.95 12.36 19.90
CA LYS A 442 29.80 13.54 19.78
C LYS A 442 31.15 13.22 19.12
N ALA A 443 31.72 12.05 19.36
CA ALA A 443 32.97 11.64 18.74
C ALA A 443 32.82 11.38 17.23
N LEU A 444 31.71 10.75 16.81
CA LEU A 444 31.45 10.43 15.40
C LEU A 444 30.76 11.56 14.62
N ASP A 445 30.06 12.44 15.32
CA ASP A 445 29.34 13.58 14.75
C ASP A 445 29.46 14.83 15.65
N PRO A 446 30.62 15.50 15.62
CA PRO A 446 30.93 16.60 16.54
C PRO A 446 30.04 17.84 16.35
N ASN A 447 29.40 18.00 15.17
CA ASN A 447 28.49 19.11 14.89
C ASN A 447 27.01 18.71 15.04
N ASN A 448 26.72 17.48 15.48
CA ASN A 448 25.37 16.94 15.62
C ASN A 448 24.52 17.09 14.35
N ILE A 449 25.10 16.87 13.16
CA ILE A 449 24.37 16.98 11.89
C ILE A 449 23.58 15.71 11.55
N LEU A 450 23.97 14.53 12.04
CA LEU A 450 23.37 13.26 11.68
C LEU A 450 22.12 12.96 12.52
N ASN A 451 20.98 13.03 11.87
CA ASN A 451 19.65 12.76 12.40
C ASN A 451 19.32 13.41 13.77
N PRO A 452 19.57 14.72 13.94
CA PRO A 452 19.36 15.43 15.21
C PRO A 452 17.89 15.43 15.69
N GLY A 453 17.69 15.67 16.99
CA GLY A 453 16.36 15.80 17.59
C GLY A 453 15.73 14.50 18.13
N LYS A 454 16.51 13.43 18.33
CA LYS A 454 16.05 12.07 18.65
C LYS A 454 16.97 11.34 19.63
N MET A 455 16.53 10.16 20.08
CA MET A 455 17.27 9.22 20.94
C MET A 455 17.62 9.75 22.35
N GLY A 456 17.05 10.87 22.78
CA GLY A 456 17.37 11.48 24.08
C GLY A 456 18.73 12.18 24.15
N PHE A 457 19.36 12.48 23.00
CA PHE A 457 20.54 13.35 22.89
C PHE A 457 20.19 14.83 23.15
N ASP A 458 21.21 15.69 23.26
CA ASP A 458 21.09 17.06 23.82
C ASP A 458 20.06 17.97 23.13
N ASP A 459 19.74 17.73 21.85
CA ASP A 459 18.78 18.50 21.07
C ASP A 459 17.44 17.78 20.81
N SER A 460 17.22 16.63 21.47
CA SER A 460 16.01 15.83 21.32
C SER A 460 14.74 16.58 21.70
N ILE A 461 13.63 16.13 21.12
CA ILE A 461 12.31 16.57 21.60
C ILE A 461 12.15 16.19 23.09
N LYS A 462 11.54 17.09 23.86
CA LYS A 462 11.37 16.93 25.32
C LYS A 462 9.94 16.56 25.71
N ASP A 463 8.99 16.76 24.80
CA ASP A 463 7.59 16.39 24.97
C ASP A 463 7.05 15.76 23.67
N ILE A 464 6.20 14.74 23.78
CA ILE A 464 5.57 14.06 22.65
C ILE A 464 4.67 14.97 21.79
N TYR A 465 4.28 16.14 22.30
CA TYR A 465 3.55 17.16 21.53
C TYR A 465 4.46 18.10 20.73
N GLU A 466 5.78 18.09 20.97
CA GLU A 466 6.68 18.78 20.06
C GLU A 466 6.58 18.14 18.67
N ASN A 467 6.47 18.98 17.63
CA ASN A 467 6.30 18.50 16.26
C ASN A 467 5.04 17.62 16.08
N PHE A 468 3.98 17.88 16.83
CA PHE A 468 2.77 17.07 16.80
C PHE A 468 1.89 17.35 15.57
N ALA A 469 1.63 16.30 14.79
CA ALA A 469 1.04 16.48 13.48
C ALA A 469 -0.44 16.87 13.49
N PHE A 470 -1.17 16.59 14.57
CA PHE A 470 -2.61 16.85 14.67
C PHE A 470 -2.97 18.14 15.41
N LEU A 471 -1.96 18.90 15.85
CA LEU A 471 -2.14 20.17 16.55
C LEU A 471 -3.11 21.14 15.86
N PRO A 472 -3.10 21.32 14.52
CA PRO A 472 -4.04 22.20 13.84
C PRO A 472 -5.52 21.82 14.07
N LEU A 473 -5.82 20.53 14.24
CA LEU A 473 -7.20 20.06 14.48
C LEU A 473 -7.72 20.46 15.86
N ILE A 474 -6.81 20.72 16.81
CA ILE A 474 -7.12 20.97 18.21
C ILE A 474 -7.08 22.47 18.49
N GLU A 475 -5.99 23.14 18.10
CA GLU A 475 -5.76 24.54 18.45
C GLU A 475 -6.39 25.51 17.46
N ARG A 476 -6.62 25.08 16.22
CA ARG A 476 -7.12 25.93 15.13
C ARG A 476 -8.33 25.32 14.42
N PRO A 477 -9.39 24.90 15.15
CA PRO A 477 -10.56 24.26 14.54
C PRO A 477 -11.29 25.19 13.54
N GLY A 478 -11.18 26.52 13.70
CA GLY A 478 -11.75 27.50 12.77
C GLY A 478 -11.04 27.59 11.41
N GLU A 479 -9.81 27.08 11.29
CA GLU A 479 -9.06 27.06 10.01
C GLU A 479 -9.39 25.82 9.16
N ILE A 480 -10.06 24.83 9.75
CA ILE A 480 -10.38 23.56 9.11
C ILE A 480 -11.35 23.75 7.94
N GLN A 481 -11.01 23.18 6.79
CA GLN A 481 -11.76 23.18 5.54
C GLN A 481 -12.30 21.76 5.25
N PRO A 482 -13.40 21.35 5.89
CA PRO A 482 -13.88 19.96 5.85
C PRO A 482 -14.25 19.50 4.44
N PHE A 483 -13.95 18.25 4.10
CA PHE A 483 -14.49 17.59 2.89
C PHE A 483 -15.88 17.00 3.12
N GLY A 484 -16.33 17.00 4.37
CA GLY A 484 -17.53 16.32 4.83
C GLY A 484 -17.15 15.16 5.76
N GLU A 485 -17.98 14.93 6.77
CA GLU A 485 -17.64 14.07 7.91
C GLU A 485 -17.17 12.66 7.50
N ALA A 486 -17.79 12.05 6.49
CA ALA A 486 -17.40 10.73 6.01
C ALA A 486 -15.96 10.69 5.47
N LEU A 487 -15.58 11.68 4.66
CA LEU A 487 -14.26 11.76 4.06
C LEU A 487 -13.20 12.22 5.06
N ASP A 488 -13.53 13.18 5.92
CA ASP A 488 -12.62 13.63 6.97
C ASP A 488 -12.25 12.46 7.90
N ASN A 489 -13.22 11.60 8.24
CA ASN A 489 -12.97 10.37 8.99
C ASN A 489 -12.09 9.36 8.22
N GLU A 490 -12.24 9.23 6.90
CA GLU A 490 -11.35 8.38 6.07
C GLU A 490 -9.91 8.94 6.02
N ILE A 491 -9.74 10.26 5.97
CA ILE A 491 -8.41 10.91 6.05
C ILE A 491 -7.79 10.60 7.43
N MET A 492 -8.56 10.72 8.52
CA MET A 492 -8.06 10.42 9.87
C MET A 492 -7.67 8.95 10.07
N ALA A 493 -8.42 8.03 9.46
CA ALA A 493 -8.14 6.60 9.53
C ALA A 493 -6.81 6.20 8.87
N CYS A 494 -6.21 7.06 8.03
CA CYS A 494 -4.91 6.80 7.43
C CYS A 494 -3.77 7.03 8.44
N ILE A 495 -3.09 5.94 8.79
CA ILE A 495 -1.91 5.97 9.67
C ILE A 495 -0.60 6.20 8.94
N MET A 496 -0.63 6.56 7.64
CA MET A 496 0.57 6.88 6.86
C MET A 496 1.63 5.75 6.75
N CYS A 497 1.24 4.50 7.01
CA CYS A 497 2.10 3.30 6.98
C CYS A 497 2.74 3.01 5.60
N GLY A 498 2.13 3.45 4.51
CA GLY A 498 2.70 3.36 3.17
C GLY A 498 2.44 2.07 2.39
N PHE A 499 1.66 1.10 2.87
CA PHE A 499 1.30 -0.12 2.12
C PHE A 499 0.74 0.17 0.72
N CYS A 500 -0.02 1.25 0.61
CA CYS A 500 -0.56 1.72 -0.67
C CYS A 500 0.51 2.10 -1.72
N ARG A 501 1.77 2.32 -1.33
CA ARG A 501 2.89 2.59 -2.26
C ARG A 501 3.25 1.39 -3.11
N ALA A 502 3.26 0.18 -2.51
CA ALA A 502 3.59 -1.06 -3.22
C ALA A 502 2.62 -1.33 -4.38
N GLY A 503 1.35 -0.94 -4.22
CA GLY A 503 0.33 -1.05 -5.27
C GLY A 503 0.23 0.15 -6.20
N CYS A 504 0.86 1.29 -5.91
CA CYS A 504 0.64 2.53 -6.64
C CYS A 504 1.43 2.55 -7.96
N PRO A 505 0.75 2.62 -9.13
CA PRO A 505 1.45 2.60 -10.42
C PRO A 505 2.33 3.84 -10.61
N THR A 506 1.88 5.01 -10.15
CA THR A 506 2.64 6.26 -10.33
C THR A 506 3.85 6.35 -9.40
N TYR A 507 3.80 5.68 -8.24
CA TYR A 507 4.99 5.54 -7.39
C TYR A 507 6.05 4.66 -8.03
N THR A 508 5.64 3.60 -8.73
CA THR A 508 6.54 2.69 -9.46
C THR A 508 7.30 3.40 -10.58
N GLU A 509 6.73 4.49 -11.14
CA GLU A 509 7.40 5.32 -12.16
C GLU A 509 8.25 6.44 -11.59
N THR A 510 7.82 7.08 -10.50
CA THR A 510 8.40 8.35 -10.06
C THR A 510 9.27 8.23 -8.81
N SER A 511 8.98 7.25 -7.96
CA SER A 511 9.53 7.13 -6.60
C SER A 511 9.37 8.40 -5.76
N LEU A 512 8.35 9.24 -6.05
CA LEU A 512 8.05 10.46 -5.30
C LEU A 512 6.87 10.25 -4.35
N GLU A 513 6.91 10.86 -3.17
CA GLU A 513 5.81 10.74 -2.20
C GLU A 513 4.57 11.49 -2.69
N SER A 514 4.74 12.70 -3.22
CA SER A 514 3.62 13.52 -3.70
C SER A 514 2.85 12.89 -4.87
N ILE A 515 3.44 11.90 -5.55
CA ILE A 515 2.87 11.21 -6.70
C ILE A 515 2.54 9.75 -6.34
N ASN A 516 2.11 9.50 -5.11
CA ASN A 516 1.58 8.20 -4.69
C ASN A 516 0.31 8.30 -3.85
N ALA A 517 -0.25 7.16 -3.43
CA ALA A 517 -1.49 7.14 -2.64
C ALA A 517 -1.32 7.73 -1.23
N ARG A 518 -0.24 7.42 -0.51
CA ARG A 518 0.06 7.97 0.82
C ARG A 518 0.24 9.48 0.76
N GLY A 519 1.13 9.97 -0.11
CA GLY A 519 1.40 11.41 -0.20
C GLY A 519 0.15 12.22 -0.54
N ARG A 520 -0.75 11.71 -1.39
CA ARG A 520 -2.02 12.39 -1.68
C ARG A 520 -2.98 12.43 -0.49
N VAL A 521 -2.95 11.45 0.41
CA VAL A 521 -3.70 11.53 1.67
C VAL A 521 -3.08 12.57 2.61
N ILE A 522 -1.74 12.68 2.66
CA ILE A 522 -1.05 13.76 3.39
C ILE A 522 -1.43 15.14 2.81
N LEU A 523 -1.46 15.29 1.48
CA LEU A 523 -1.88 16.54 0.83
C LEU A 523 -3.36 16.84 1.09
N ALA A 524 -4.23 15.83 1.07
CA ALA A 524 -5.64 16.01 1.44
C ALA A 524 -5.79 16.42 2.92
N TYR A 525 -4.98 15.88 3.83
CA TYR A 525 -4.91 16.32 5.21
C TYR A 525 -4.49 17.80 5.33
N HIS A 526 -3.53 18.25 4.51
CA HIS A 526 -3.14 19.66 4.49
C HIS A 526 -4.15 20.60 3.81
N LEU A 527 -4.93 20.11 2.84
CA LEU A 527 -6.12 20.81 2.34
C LEU A 527 -7.22 20.90 3.41
N LEU A 528 -7.43 19.82 4.19
CA LEU A 528 -8.39 19.78 5.29
C LEU A 528 -8.01 20.76 6.40
N THR A 529 -6.73 20.87 6.74
CA THR A 529 -6.25 21.77 7.81
C THR A 529 -6.05 23.22 7.36
N GLY A 530 -6.31 23.54 6.09
CA GLY A 530 -6.11 24.87 5.53
C GLY A 530 -4.64 25.26 5.30
N ARG A 531 -3.67 24.39 5.66
CA ARG A 531 -2.23 24.62 5.45
C ARG A 531 -1.88 24.71 3.96
N LEU A 532 -2.49 23.86 3.14
CA LEU A 532 -2.41 23.98 1.69
C LEU A 532 -3.68 24.61 1.14
N LYS A 533 -3.50 25.50 0.18
CA LYS A 533 -4.57 26.04 -0.64
C LYS A 533 -4.60 25.35 -2.01
N PRO A 534 -5.76 25.27 -2.67
CA PRO A 534 -5.82 24.86 -4.08
C PRO A 534 -4.82 25.64 -4.93
N SER A 535 -4.02 24.93 -5.72
CA SER A 535 -3.03 25.50 -6.64
C SER A 535 -2.88 24.60 -7.87
N LYS A 536 -2.21 25.12 -8.90
CA LYS A 536 -1.90 24.35 -10.11
C LYS A 536 -0.99 23.16 -9.79
N GLU A 537 0.07 23.39 -9.02
CA GLU A 537 1.06 22.38 -8.63
C GLU A 537 0.40 21.27 -7.80
N LEU A 538 -0.54 21.64 -6.93
CA LEU A 538 -1.32 20.68 -6.15
C LEU A 538 -2.24 19.85 -7.05
N ALA A 539 -2.92 20.50 -8.01
CA ALA A 539 -3.73 19.80 -9.00
C ALA A 539 -2.90 18.76 -9.76
N GLU A 540 -1.69 19.11 -10.22
CA GLU A 540 -0.80 18.18 -10.93
C GLU A 540 -0.55 16.89 -10.13
N ARG A 541 -0.42 16.96 -8.80
CA ARG A 541 -0.24 15.77 -7.96
C ARG A 541 -1.47 14.88 -7.92
N PHE A 542 -2.66 15.47 -7.77
CA PHE A 542 -3.93 14.75 -7.72
C PHE A 542 -4.34 14.18 -9.08
N TYR A 543 -4.09 14.88 -10.19
CA TYR A 543 -4.41 14.41 -11.54
C TYR A 543 -3.46 13.32 -12.07
N LYS A 544 -2.27 13.16 -11.47
CA LYS A 544 -1.42 11.97 -11.66
C LYS A 544 -1.95 10.71 -10.98
N CYS A 545 -3.19 10.68 -10.47
CA CYS A 545 -3.82 9.48 -9.94
C CYS A 545 -4.72 8.83 -10.99
N THR A 546 -4.58 7.52 -11.20
CA THR A 546 -5.43 6.76 -12.14
C THR A 546 -6.76 6.31 -11.53
N THR A 547 -7.00 6.60 -10.24
CA THR A 547 -8.20 6.17 -9.47
C THR A 547 -8.50 4.68 -9.63
N CYS A 548 -7.45 3.86 -9.74
CA CYS A 548 -7.55 2.45 -10.11
C CYS A 548 -7.87 1.51 -8.95
N LEU A 549 -7.97 2.00 -7.71
CA LEU A 549 -8.28 1.27 -6.45
C LEU A 549 -7.24 0.27 -5.97
N ASN A 550 -6.08 0.19 -6.61
CA ASN A 550 -5.05 -0.75 -6.13
C ASN A 550 -4.57 -0.39 -4.72
N CYS A 551 -4.57 0.90 -4.37
CA CYS A 551 -4.29 1.38 -3.02
C CYS A 551 -5.28 0.84 -1.98
N ASN A 552 -6.55 0.65 -2.31
CA ASN A 552 -7.55 0.05 -1.41
C ASN A 552 -7.29 -1.43 -1.24
N ALA A 553 -7.02 -2.14 -2.34
CA ALA A 553 -6.78 -3.59 -2.34
C ALA A 553 -5.57 -3.98 -1.48
N VAL A 554 -4.56 -3.12 -1.40
CA VAL A 554 -3.35 -3.35 -0.57
C VAL A 554 -3.38 -2.63 0.78
N CYS A 555 -4.38 -1.79 1.06
CA CYS A 555 -4.49 -1.09 2.33
C CYS A 555 -5.16 -2.02 3.35
N PRO A 556 -4.45 -2.43 4.42
CA PRO A 556 -5.08 -3.36 5.37
C PRO A 556 -6.25 -2.73 6.12
N ALA A 557 -6.19 -1.41 6.36
CA ALA A 557 -7.31 -0.65 6.92
C ALA A 557 -8.47 -0.42 5.93
N GLY A 558 -8.29 -0.67 4.63
CA GLY A 558 -9.29 -0.36 3.61
C GLY A 558 -9.63 1.13 3.49
N VAL A 559 -8.65 2.04 3.68
CA VAL A 559 -8.85 3.49 3.48
C VAL A 559 -9.26 3.78 2.04
N LYS A 560 -10.32 4.57 1.86
CA LYS A 560 -10.88 4.90 0.55
C LYS A 560 -10.14 6.06 -0.13
N VAL A 561 -8.86 5.86 -0.43
CA VAL A 561 -8.01 6.87 -1.08
C VAL A 561 -8.63 7.47 -2.35
N PRO A 562 -9.24 6.70 -3.28
CA PRO A 562 -9.86 7.24 -4.49
C PRO A 562 -11.01 8.23 -4.21
N ASP A 563 -11.77 8.02 -3.14
CA ASP A 563 -12.83 8.94 -2.72
C ASP A 563 -12.22 10.27 -2.21
N ILE A 564 -11.11 10.17 -1.46
CA ILE A 564 -10.32 11.33 -1.04
C ILE A 564 -9.75 12.09 -2.27
N ILE A 565 -9.24 11.37 -3.27
CA ILE A 565 -8.75 11.98 -4.52
C ILE A 565 -9.89 12.69 -5.26
N GLN A 566 -11.05 12.05 -5.35
CA GLN A 566 -12.22 12.59 -6.04
C GLN A 566 -12.68 13.90 -5.38
N ALA A 567 -12.77 13.93 -4.06
CA ALA A 567 -13.16 15.13 -3.32
C ALA A 567 -12.11 16.25 -3.42
N ALA A 568 -10.83 15.91 -3.40
CA ALA A 568 -9.76 16.88 -3.63
C ALA A 568 -9.83 17.47 -5.05
N ARG A 569 -10.08 16.64 -6.08
CA ARG A 569 -10.29 17.12 -7.46
C ARG A 569 -11.48 18.06 -7.56
N LEU A 570 -12.62 17.72 -6.97
CA LEU A 570 -13.80 18.60 -6.94
C LEU A 570 -13.44 19.98 -6.37
N ARG A 571 -12.80 20.02 -5.20
CA ARG A 571 -12.36 21.28 -4.57
C ARG A 571 -11.37 22.06 -5.43
N LEU A 572 -10.46 21.38 -6.12
CA LEU A 572 -9.52 22.01 -7.06
C LEU A 572 -10.25 22.63 -8.26
N VAL A 573 -11.26 21.93 -8.82
CA VAL A 573 -12.08 22.43 -9.92
C VAL A 573 -12.91 23.64 -9.49
N GLU A 574 -13.55 23.58 -8.32
CA GLU A 574 -14.30 24.71 -7.73
C GLU A 574 -13.41 25.96 -7.55
N ALA A 575 -12.13 25.74 -7.22
CA ALA A 575 -11.13 26.81 -7.10
C ALA A 575 -10.48 27.22 -8.45
N GLY A 576 -10.92 26.66 -9.58
CA GLY A 576 -10.46 27.05 -10.93
C GLY A 576 -9.22 26.31 -11.45
N TYR A 577 -8.79 25.23 -10.79
CA TYR A 577 -7.57 24.48 -11.11
C TYR A 577 -7.82 23.17 -11.90
N LEU A 578 -8.90 23.11 -12.69
CA LEU A 578 -9.06 22.05 -13.68
C LEU A 578 -7.92 22.14 -14.73
N PRO A 579 -7.15 21.06 -14.97
CA PRO A 579 -6.08 21.08 -15.95
C PRO A 579 -6.56 21.51 -17.34
N PRO A 580 -5.76 22.30 -18.09
CA PRO A 580 -6.18 22.83 -19.40
C PRO A 580 -6.67 21.75 -20.37
N ILE A 581 -5.96 20.62 -20.46
CA ILE A 581 -6.36 19.52 -21.33
C ILE A 581 -7.73 18.95 -20.93
N HIS A 582 -8.02 18.81 -19.63
CA HIS A 582 -9.32 18.30 -19.17
C HIS A 582 -10.43 19.32 -19.41
N ARG A 583 -10.14 20.62 -19.29
CA ARG A 583 -11.10 21.69 -19.67
C ARG A 583 -11.51 21.56 -21.14
N THR A 584 -10.55 21.37 -22.04
CA THR A 584 -10.83 21.14 -23.47
C THR A 584 -11.70 19.90 -23.69
N LEU A 585 -11.50 18.82 -22.90
CA LEU A 585 -12.39 17.65 -22.96
C LEU A 585 -13.81 18.00 -22.51
N MET A 586 -13.99 18.80 -21.45
CA MET A 586 -15.32 19.21 -20.95
C MET A 586 -16.05 20.09 -21.97
N GLU A 587 -15.35 21.09 -22.53
CA GLU A 587 -15.88 21.95 -23.60
C GLU A 587 -16.27 21.11 -24.84
N SER A 588 -15.50 20.06 -25.16
CA SER A 588 -15.82 19.13 -26.24
C SER A 588 -17.06 18.31 -25.95
N ILE A 589 -17.26 17.85 -24.71
CA ILE A 589 -18.47 17.13 -24.31
C ILE A 589 -19.69 18.03 -24.46
N GLU A 590 -19.60 19.27 -23.98
CA GLU A 590 -20.68 20.23 -24.07
C GLU A 590 -21.03 20.57 -25.52
N ALA A 591 -20.03 20.82 -26.36
CA ALA A 591 -20.24 21.26 -27.75
C ALA A 591 -20.57 20.13 -28.73
N LYS A 592 -20.03 18.92 -28.52
CA LYS A 592 -20.05 17.81 -29.49
C LYS A 592 -20.59 16.50 -28.92
N GLY A 593 -21.01 16.48 -27.65
CA GLY A 593 -21.52 15.30 -26.99
C GLY A 593 -20.45 14.22 -26.73
N ASN A 594 -19.17 14.50 -26.94
CA ASN A 594 -18.07 13.54 -26.72
C ASN A 594 -16.75 14.23 -26.34
N PRO A 595 -15.88 13.56 -25.57
CA PRO A 595 -14.64 14.17 -25.08
C PRO A 595 -13.55 14.34 -26.15
N PHE A 596 -13.72 13.81 -27.35
CA PHE A 596 -12.70 13.87 -28.40
C PHE A 596 -12.90 15.03 -29.37
N GLY A 597 -13.99 15.80 -29.23
CA GLY A 597 -14.32 16.93 -30.10
C GLY A 597 -14.71 16.52 -31.52
N GLU A 598 -14.95 15.22 -31.75
CA GLU A 598 -15.33 14.69 -33.06
C GLU A 598 -16.79 15.03 -33.39
N ALA A 599 -17.11 15.12 -34.68
CA ALA A 599 -18.48 15.30 -35.14
C ALA A 599 -19.34 14.07 -34.78
N ILE A 600 -20.56 14.28 -34.29
CA ILE A 600 -21.40 13.21 -33.72
C ILE A 600 -21.80 12.16 -34.78
N GLU A 601 -21.84 12.57 -36.04
CA GLU A 601 -22.13 11.73 -37.21
C GLU A 601 -21.08 10.62 -37.38
N LYS A 602 -19.81 10.92 -37.06
CA LYS A 602 -18.69 9.97 -37.20
C LYS A 602 -18.82 8.74 -36.30
N ARG A 603 -19.66 8.79 -35.25
CA ARG A 603 -19.96 7.60 -34.45
C ARG A 603 -20.48 6.44 -35.31
N ARG A 604 -21.16 6.73 -36.42
CA ARG A 604 -21.69 5.71 -37.34
C ARG A 604 -20.66 5.18 -38.34
N ASP A 605 -19.48 5.79 -38.47
CA ASP A 605 -18.47 5.40 -39.47
C ASP A 605 -17.95 3.98 -39.26
N ILE A 606 -17.96 3.50 -38.01
CA ILE A 606 -17.50 2.16 -37.64
C ILE A 606 -18.63 1.11 -37.60
N TYR A 607 -19.86 1.49 -37.91
CA TYR A 607 -20.96 0.54 -37.97
C TYR A 607 -20.92 -0.23 -39.30
N PRO A 608 -21.32 -1.52 -39.32
CA PRO A 608 -21.56 -2.23 -40.57
C PRO A 608 -22.54 -1.46 -41.46
N THR A 609 -22.25 -1.38 -42.76
CA THR A 609 -23.00 -0.54 -43.71
C THR A 609 -24.49 -0.91 -43.79
N GLU A 610 -24.79 -2.19 -43.61
CA GLU A 610 -26.13 -2.78 -43.59
C GLU A 610 -26.91 -2.48 -42.29
N PHE A 611 -26.24 -2.11 -41.21
CA PHE A 611 -26.89 -1.90 -39.92
C PHE A 611 -27.58 -0.53 -39.84
N LYS A 612 -28.89 -0.56 -39.55
CA LYS A 612 -29.70 0.63 -39.28
C LYS A 612 -30.33 0.51 -37.88
N PRO A 613 -30.05 1.45 -36.96
CA PRO A 613 -30.69 1.43 -35.64
C PRO A 613 -32.21 1.46 -35.74
N LYS A 614 -32.89 0.55 -35.04
CA LYS A 614 -34.35 0.53 -34.91
C LYS A 614 -34.83 1.68 -34.02
N GLU A 615 -36.04 2.17 -34.26
CA GLU A 615 -36.64 3.20 -33.40
C GLU A 615 -36.91 2.68 -31.97
N LYS A 616 -37.43 1.44 -31.88
CA LYS A 616 -37.70 0.71 -30.63
C LYS A 616 -37.08 -0.68 -30.69
N ALA A 617 -36.53 -1.12 -29.56
CA ALA A 617 -36.07 -2.48 -29.32
C ALA A 617 -36.09 -2.76 -27.82
N THR A 618 -36.05 -4.03 -27.45
CA THR A 618 -36.01 -4.45 -26.04
C THR A 618 -34.70 -4.02 -25.37
N THR A 619 -33.58 -4.22 -26.05
CA THR A 619 -32.22 -4.00 -25.53
C THR A 619 -31.56 -2.79 -26.19
N LEU A 620 -31.03 -1.86 -25.39
CA LEU A 620 -30.17 -0.78 -25.88
C LEU A 620 -28.69 -1.21 -25.80
N LEU A 621 -27.96 -1.13 -26.91
CA LEU A 621 -26.50 -1.16 -26.90
C LEU A 621 -25.97 0.28 -26.78
N PHE A 622 -25.33 0.58 -25.67
CA PHE A 622 -24.64 1.85 -25.44
C PHE A 622 -23.12 1.64 -25.56
N PHE A 623 -22.50 2.15 -26.63
CA PHE A 623 -21.10 1.84 -26.92
C PHE A 623 -20.12 2.77 -26.21
N GLY A 624 -20.54 4.01 -25.95
CA GLY A 624 -19.71 5.04 -25.34
C GLY A 624 -18.64 5.57 -26.29
N CYS A 625 -17.95 6.64 -25.87
CA CYS A 625 -17.12 7.42 -26.78
C CYS A 625 -15.86 6.68 -27.25
N VAL A 626 -15.18 5.93 -26.39
CA VAL A 626 -13.91 5.26 -26.76
C VAL A 626 -14.13 4.23 -27.85
N ALA A 627 -15.13 3.35 -27.68
CA ALA A 627 -15.47 2.37 -28.71
C ALA A 627 -15.97 3.02 -30.00
N SER A 628 -16.61 4.19 -29.91
CA SER A 628 -17.20 4.89 -31.06
C SER A 628 -16.20 5.66 -31.92
N TYR A 629 -15.14 6.23 -31.31
CA TYR A 629 -14.23 7.16 -31.99
C TYR A 629 -12.77 6.71 -32.01
N GLN A 630 -12.37 5.75 -31.17
CA GLN A 630 -10.97 5.34 -31.02
C GLN A 630 -10.73 3.85 -31.29
N ASP A 631 -11.79 3.06 -31.49
CA ASP A 631 -11.70 1.63 -31.76
C ASP A 631 -12.58 1.24 -32.94
N ILE A 632 -12.01 0.53 -33.91
CA ILE A 632 -12.72 0.16 -35.14
C ILE A 632 -13.39 -1.21 -35.08
N ASN A 633 -13.11 -2.02 -34.05
CA ASN A 633 -13.50 -3.44 -34.03
C ASN A 633 -14.59 -3.78 -33.00
N VAL A 634 -14.66 -3.05 -31.88
CA VAL A 634 -15.57 -3.37 -30.77
C VAL A 634 -17.05 -3.31 -31.20
N ILE A 635 -17.45 -2.25 -31.92
CA ILE A 635 -18.84 -2.10 -32.38
C ILE A 635 -19.24 -3.21 -33.36
N PRO A 636 -18.53 -3.43 -34.50
CA PRO A 636 -18.87 -4.53 -35.41
C PRO A 636 -18.91 -5.90 -34.75
N SER A 637 -17.95 -6.19 -33.87
CA SER A 637 -17.88 -7.48 -33.15
C SER A 637 -19.08 -7.67 -32.25
N THR A 638 -19.49 -6.63 -31.52
CA THR A 638 -20.66 -6.69 -30.64
C THR A 638 -21.94 -6.90 -31.44
N LEU A 639 -22.15 -6.15 -32.53
CA LEU A 639 -23.34 -6.28 -33.39
C LEU A 639 -23.45 -7.70 -33.97
N LYS A 640 -22.33 -8.23 -34.49
CA LYS A 640 -22.25 -9.61 -35.01
C LYS A 640 -22.66 -10.65 -33.96
N ILE A 641 -22.22 -10.48 -32.71
CA ILE A 641 -22.60 -11.39 -31.61
C ILE A 641 -24.09 -11.29 -31.32
N MET A 642 -24.65 -10.08 -31.26
CA MET A 642 -26.06 -9.85 -30.95
C MET A 642 -26.97 -10.42 -32.05
N ASP A 643 -26.59 -10.26 -33.32
CA ASP A 643 -27.29 -10.85 -34.47
C ASP A 643 -27.26 -12.37 -34.41
N LYS A 644 -26.09 -12.96 -34.13
CA LYS A 644 -25.93 -14.42 -34.02
C LYS A 644 -26.78 -15.00 -32.89
N ALA A 645 -26.87 -14.29 -31.77
CA ALA A 645 -27.70 -14.64 -30.61
C ALA A 645 -29.19 -14.30 -30.77
N LYS A 646 -29.58 -13.68 -31.90
CA LYS A 646 -30.95 -13.24 -32.21
C LYS A 646 -31.55 -12.35 -31.14
N ILE A 647 -30.77 -11.39 -30.64
CA ILE A 647 -31.23 -10.41 -29.65
C ILE A 647 -32.01 -9.29 -30.35
N ASP A 648 -33.12 -8.86 -29.75
CA ASP A 648 -33.84 -7.67 -30.22
C ASP A 648 -33.21 -6.41 -29.63
N TYR A 649 -32.27 -5.81 -30.37
CA TYR A 649 -31.52 -4.66 -29.92
C TYR A 649 -31.59 -3.46 -30.88
N THR A 650 -31.23 -2.30 -30.34
CA THR A 650 -30.94 -1.08 -31.11
C THR A 650 -29.80 -0.30 -30.45
N THR A 651 -29.43 0.83 -31.05
CA THR A 651 -28.37 1.74 -30.57
C THR A 651 -28.89 3.17 -30.68
N LEU A 652 -28.32 4.11 -29.94
CA LEU A 652 -28.67 5.54 -30.10
C LEU A 652 -28.02 6.19 -31.34
N GLY A 653 -27.01 5.55 -31.97
CA GLY A 653 -26.34 6.08 -33.15
C GLY A 653 -25.85 7.52 -32.93
N THR A 654 -26.30 8.46 -33.75
CA THR A 654 -25.94 9.89 -33.66
C THR A 654 -26.66 10.64 -32.52
N GLU A 655 -27.54 9.99 -31.76
CA GLU A 655 -28.14 10.57 -30.55
C GLU A 655 -27.38 10.18 -29.27
N GLU A 656 -26.39 9.29 -29.37
CA GLU A 656 -25.63 8.86 -28.19
C GLU A 656 -24.68 9.98 -27.73
N HIS A 657 -24.83 10.46 -26.51
CA HIS A 657 -23.90 11.44 -25.91
C HIS A 657 -22.98 10.75 -24.90
N CYS A 658 -21.96 11.48 -24.45
CA CYS A 658 -21.06 11.03 -23.38
C CYS A 658 -21.88 10.66 -22.14
N CYS A 659 -21.52 9.55 -21.47
CA CYS A 659 -22.11 9.17 -20.19
C CYS A 659 -21.68 10.09 -19.03
N GLY A 660 -20.72 10.99 -19.24
CA GLY A 660 -20.19 11.89 -18.21
C GLY A 660 -19.10 11.29 -17.33
N TYR A 661 -18.66 10.04 -17.57
CA TYR A 661 -17.68 9.36 -16.71
C TYR A 661 -16.38 10.15 -16.52
N ILE A 662 -15.85 10.74 -17.60
CA ILE A 662 -14.62 11.54 -17.52
C ILE A 662 -14.84 12.84 -16.74
N SER A 663 -16.00 13.49 -16.87
CA SER A 663 -16.37 14.69 -16.12
C SER A 663 -16.39 14.41 -14.62
N TYR A 664 -16.98 13.27 -14.22
CA TYR A 664 -16.89 12.78 -12.84
C TYR A 664 -15.43 12.58 -12.42
N LEU A 665 -14.64 11.79 -13.15
CA LEU A 665 -13.26 11.48 -12.77
C LEU A 665 -12.36 12.71 -12.61
N VAL A 666 -12.58 13.76 -13.41
CA VAL A 666 -11.77 14.98 -13.33
C VAL A 666 -12.31 15.98 -12.32
N GLY A 667 -13.44 15.71 -11.67
CA GLY A 667 -14.04 16.56 -10.65
C GLY A 667 -14.94 17.68 -11.21
N ASP A 668 -15.30 17.65 -12.49
CA ASP A 668 -16.27 18.60 -13.07
C ASP A 668 -17.70 18.09 -12.84
N GLN A 669 -18.20 18.35 -11.63
CA GLN A 669 -19.52 17.93 -11.19
C GLN A 669 -20.65 18.54 -12.03
N LYS A 670 -20.48 19.80 -12.48
CA LYS A 670 -21.50 20.50 -13.28
C LYS A 670 -21.69 19.84 -14.63
N GLU A 671 -20.59 19.54 -15.32
CA GLU A 671 -20.66 18.86 -16.61
C GLU A 671 -21.16 17.41 -16.47
N PHE A 672 -20.79 16.73 -15.38
CA PHE A 672 -21.33 15.40 -15.08
C PHE A 672 -22.85 15.40 -14.91
N GLU A 673 -23.41 16.35 -14.17
CA GLU A 673 -24.86 16.49 -13.98
C GLU A 673 -25.61 16.82 -15.26
N LYS A 674 -25.03 17.64 -16.16
CA LYS A 674 -25.59 17.87 -17.49
C LYS A 674 -25.66 16.57 -18.30
N CYS A 675 -24.60 15.76 -18.27
CA CYS A 675 -24.56 14.46 -18.94
C CYS A 675 -25.65 13.51 -18.40
N ILE A 676 -25.88 13.49 -17.08
CA ILE A 676 -26.96 12.69 -16.47
C ILE A 676 -28.31 13.08 -17.05
N LYS A 677 -28.66 14.37 -16.98
CA LYS A 677 -29.97 14.88 -17.43
C LYS A 677 -30.21 14.59 -18.91
N ASN A 678 -29.21 14.87 -19.75
CA ASN A 678 -29.32 14.63 -21.19
C ASN A 678 -29.54 13.14 -21.51
N ASN A 679 -28.75 12.25 -20.90
CA ASN A 679 -28.87 10.81 -21.17
C ASN A 679 -30.19 10.23 -20.67
N LYS A 680 -30.65 10.59 -19.47
CA LYS A 680 -31.95 10.12 -18.94
C LYS A 680 -33.11 10.51 -19.83
N HIS A 681 -33.15 11.77 -20.27
CA HIS A 681 -34.16 12.24 -21.21
C HIS A 681 -34.20 11.41 -22.49
N GLN A 682 -33.04 11.07 -23.05
CA GLN A 682 -32.95 10.21 -24.24
C GLN A 682 -33.43 8.79 -23.99
N PHE A 683 -33.08 8.21 -22.84
CA PHE A 683 -33.47 6.84 -22.50
C PHE A 683 -34.98 6.71 -22.25
N GLU A 684 -35.58 7.66 -21.53
CA GLU A 684 -37.02 7.71 -21.27
C GLU A 684 -37.83 7.84 -22.57
N ARG A 685 -37.37 8.72 -23.48
CA ARG A 685 -38.00 8.92 -24.79
C ARG A 685 -38.09 7.65 -25.64
N ARG A 686 -37.11 6.75 -25.50
CA ARG A 686 -36.98 5.55 -26.32
C ARG A 686 -37.58 4.28 -25.70
N GLY A 687 -37.77 4.24 -24.38
CA GLY A 687 -38.53 3.19 -23.69
C GLY A 687 -37.90 1.80 -23.70
N PHE A 688 -36.57 1.70 -23.52
CA PHE A 688 -35.85 0.42 -23.47
C PHE A 688 -36.16 -0.38 -22.19
N LYS A 689 -36.04 -1.71 -22.23
CA LYS A 689 -36.22 -2.57 -21.04
C LYS A 689 -34.91 -2.92 -20.34
N GLU A 690 -33.79 -2.93 -21.07
CA GLU A 690 -32.46 -3.20 -20.54
C GLU A 690 -31.38 -2.50 -21.37
N MET A 691 -30.18 -2.33 -20.80
CA MET A 691 -29.03 -1.72 -21.45
C MET A 691 -27.80 -2.64 -21.35
N VAL A 692 -27.04 -2.75 -22.44
CA VAL A 692 -25.73 -3.40 -22.49
C VAL A 692 -24.68 -2.40 -22.96
N THR A 693 -23.55 -2.33 -22.26
CA THR A 693 -22.42 -1.46 -22.62
C THR A 693 -21.10 -2.23 -22.67
N THR A 694 -20.30 -1.93 -23.70
CA THR A 694 -18.93 -2.47 -23.88
C THR A 694 -17.87 -1.67 -23.12
N CYS A 695 -18.21 -0.46 -22.68
CA CYS A 695 -17.30 0.42 -21.96
C CYS A 695 -17.46 0.24 -20.45
N ALA A 696 -16.38 -0.20 -19.79
CA ALA A 696 -16.29 -0.32 -18.34
C ALA A 696 -16.66 0.98 -17.59
N GLY A 697 -16.20 2.13 -18.09
CA GLY A 697 -16.51 3.44 -17.50
C GLY A 697 -18.00 3.81 -17.63
N CYS A 698 -18.62 3.51 -18.78
CA CYS A 698 -20.06 3.73 -18.97
C CYS A 698 -20.88 2.80 -18.06
N TYR A 699 -20.47 1.54 -17.96
CA TYR A 699 -21.11 0.58 -17.06
C TYR A 699 -21.12 1.06 -15.61
N ARG A 700 -19.95 1.39 -15.07
CA ARG A 700 -19.84 1.95 -13.72
C ARG A 700 -20.66 3.23 -13.56
N THR A 701 -20.66 4.09 -14.58
CA THR A 701 -21.41 5.34 -14.54
C THR A 701 -22.91 5.11 -14.38
N PHE A 702 -23.51 4.25 -15.19
CA PHE A 702 -24.93 3.98 -15.13
C PHE A 702 -25.33 3.10 -13.94
N LYS A 703 -24.48 2.15 -13.54
CA LYS A 703 -24.78 1.17 -12.49
C LYS A 703 -24.50 1.68 -11.08
N ASP A 704 -23.49 2.54 -10.90
CA ASP A 704 -23.02 3.00 -9.59
C ASP A 704 -23.09 4.52 -9.41
N LEU A 705 -22.61 5.31 -10.38
CA LEU A 705 -22.50 6.76 -10.21
C LEU A 705 -23.84 7.48 -10.34
N TYR A 706 -24.61 7.23 -11.40
CA TYR A 706 -25.93 7.85 -11.60
C TYR A 706 -26.85 7.65 -10.38
N PRO A 707 -27.01 6.42 -9.83
CA PRO A 707 -27.79 6.21 -8.61
C PRO A 707 -27.38 7.08 -7.42
N LYS A 708 -26.10 7.39 -7.26
CA LYS A 708 -25.57 8.21 -6.15
C LYS A 708 -25.81 9.70 -6.32
N HIS A 709 -26.09 10.16 -7.54
CA HIS A 709 -26.19 11.59 -7.86
C HIS A 709 -27.61 12.03 -8.24
N ASP A 710 -28.35 11.22 -9.00
CA ASP A 710 -29.69 11.58 -9.51
C ASP A 710 -30.65 10.38 -9.51
N GLY A 711 -30.34 9.29 -8.79
CA GLY A 711 -31.16 8.08 -8.78
C GLY A 711 -30.92 7.15 -9.99
N SER A 712 -31.51 5.95 -9.93
CA SER A 712 -31.26 4.88 -10.90
C SER A 712 -31.95 5.13 -12.24
N LEU A 713 -31.50 4.45 -13.30
CA LEU A 713 -32.16 4.47 -14.61
C LEU A 713 -33.49 3.69 -14.65
N GLY A 714 -33.86 2.99 -13.57
CA GLY A 714 -35.06 2.14 -13.54
C GLY A 714 -35.01 0.88 -14.42
N ILE A 715 -33.90 0.64 -15.13
CA ILE A 715 -33.70 -0.53 -16.00
C ILE A 715 -32.44 -1.31 -15.61
N PRO A 716 -32.39 -2.64 -15.86
CA PRO A 716 -31.16 -3.42 -15.74
C PRO A 716 -30.08 -2.88 -16.70
N VAL A 717 -28.87 -2.72 -16.17
CA VAL A 717 -27.67 -2.35 -16.92
C VAL A 717 -26.65 -3.47 -16.78
N TYR A 718 -26.14 -3.96 -17.91
CA TYR A 718 -25.14 -5.02 -18.00
C TYR A 718 -23.86 -4.51 -18.65
N HIS A 719 -22.71 -4.97 -18.15
CA HIS A 719 -21.50 -4.94 -18.95
C HIS A 719 -21.55 -6.09 -19.96
N THR A 720 -20.93 -5.92 -21.13
CA THR A 720 -20.95 -6.95 -22.18
C THR A 720 -20.47 -8.31 -21.68
N VAL A 721 -19.51 -8.38 -20.75
CA VAL A 721 -19.04 -9.67 -20.19
C VAL A 721 -20.10 -10.45 -19.41
N GLU A 722 -20.97 -9.75 -18.67
CA GLU A 722 -22.08 -10.37 -17.94
C GLU A 722 -23.15 -10.85 -18.93
N TYR A 723 -23.44 -10.02 -19.94
CA TYR A 723 -24.42 -10.34 -20.97
C TYR A 723 -23.97 -11.52 -21.84
N LEU A 724 -22.70 -11.56 -22.26
CA LEU A 724 -22.11 -12.70 -22.97
C LEU A 724 -22.20 -13.98 -22.16
N GLY A 725 -21.90 -13.92 -20.85
CA GLY A 725 -22.08 -15.06 -19.94
C GLY A 725 -23.52 -15.57 -19.96
N LYS A 726 -24.51 -14.66 -19.86
CA LYS A 726 -25.93 -15.00 -19.98
C LYS A 726 -26.24 -15.67 -21.32
N LEU A 727 -25.77 -15.13 -22.44
CA LEU A 727 -26.05 -15.69 -23.77
C LEU A 727 -25.43 -17.09 -23.96
N ILE A 728 -24.27 -17.35 -23.37
CA ILE A 728 -23.62 -18.67 -23.38
C ILE A 728 -24.44 -19.66 -22.54
N THR A 729 -24.83 -19.28 -21.31
CA THR A 729 -25.65 -20.12 -20.43
C THR A 729 -27.02 -20.41 -21.03
N ASP A 730 -27.64 -19.43 -21.69
CA ASP A 730 -28.93 -19.58 -22.38
C ASP A 730 -28.81 -20.39 -23.69
N GLY A 731 -27.62 -20.89 -24.04
CA GLY A 731 -27.37 -21.70 -25.25
C GLY A 731 -27.46 -20.92 -26.57
N LYS A 732 -27.45 -19.59 -26.52
CA LYS A 732 -27.59 -18.72 -27.70
C LYS A 732 -26.29 -18.50 -28.47
N LEU A 733 -25.14 -18.77 -27.83
CA LEU A 733 -23.81 -18.70 -28.45
C LEU A 733 -23.17 -20.08 -28.45
N ILE A 734 -22.90 -20.60 -29.64
CA ILE A 734 -22.23 -21.89 -29.86
C ILE A 734 -20.91 -21.61 -30.58
N PHE A 735 -19.80 -21.91 -29.93
CA PHE A 735 -18.46 -21.69 -30.47
C PHE A 735 -18.00 -22.82 -31.37
N LYS A 736 -17.25 -22.48 -32.42
CA LYS A 736 -16.60 -23.47 -33.28
C LYS A 736 -15.22 -23.83 -32.72
N ASN A 737 -14.73 -25.02 -33.08
CA ASN A 737 -13.33 -25.36 -32.83
C ASN A 737 -12.42 -24.54 -33.74
N GLY A 738 -11.41 -23.89 -33.15
CA GLY A 738 -10.40 -23.10 -33.86
C GLY A 738 -8.97 -23.53 -33.51
N ALA A 739 -7.99 -22.77 -34.01
CA ALA A 739 -6.58 -22.94 -33.63
C ALA A 739 -6.39 -22.68 -32.13
N LYS A 740 -5.58 -23.52 -31.47
CA LYS A 740 -5.28 -23.35 -30.05
C LYS A 740 -4.55 -22.03 -29.80
N MET A 741 -5.01 -21.26 -28.81
CA MET A 741 -4.44 -19.96 -28.44
C MET A 741 -4.38 -19.79 -26.92
N LYS A 742 -3.27 -19.24 -26.43
CA LYS A 742 -3.09 -18.86 -25.03
C LYS A 742 -3.42 -17.39 -24.83
N VAL A 743 -4.38 -17.11 -23.96
CA VAL A 743 -4.92 -15.77 -23.73
C VAL A 743 -4.69 -15.35 -22.29
N ALA A 744 -4.22 -14.12 -22.08
CA ALA A 744 -4.20 -13.49 -20.76
C ALA A 744 -5.24 -12.39 -20.64
N TYR A 745 -6.10 -12.49 -19.63
CA TYR A 745 -7.12 -11.48 -19.36
C TYR A 745 -6.56 -10.35 -18.48
N HIS A 746 -6.63 -9.11 -18.97
CA HIS A 746 -6.38 -7.92 -18.16
C HIS A 746 -7.68 -7.46 -17.49
N ASP A 747 -7.73 -7.55 -16.16
CA ASP A 747 -8.81 -7.01 -15.32
C ASP A 747 -8.88 -5.47 -15.36
N PRO A 748 -9.88 -4.86 -16.02
CA PRO A 748 -10.07 -3.41 -16.00
C PRO A 748 -10.53 -2.97 -14.61
N CYS A 749 -9.98 -1.87 -14.09
CA CYS A 749 -10.26 -1.46 -12.71
C CYS A 749 -11.75 -1.16 -12.45
N ASP A 750 -12.46 -0.60 -13.43
CA ASP A 750 -13.88 -0.27 -13.32
C ASP A 750 -14.82 -1.49 -13.37
N ILE A 751 -14.35 -2.63 -13.87
CA ILE A 751 -15.11 -3.90 -13.84
C ILE A 751 -14.70 -4.72 -12.61
N GLY A 752 -13.39 -4.88 -12.41
CA GLY A 752 -12.84 -5.65 -11.29
C GLY A 752 -13.03 -4.93 -9.96
N ARG A 753 -12.16 -3.98 -9.62
CA ARG A 753 -12.10 -3.41 -8.26
C ARG A 753 -13.27 -2.51 -7.88
N HIS A 754 -13.91 -1.84 -8.83
CA HIS A 754 -15.07 -0.98 -8.54
C HIS A 754 -16.39 -1.75 -8.46
N MET A 755 -16.57 -2.78 -9.28
CA MET A 755 -17.84 -3.48 -9.44
C MET A 755 -17.81 -4.95 -8.98
N ASP A 756 -16.65 -5.44 -8.55
CA ASP A 756 -16.39 -6.82 -8.10
C ASP A 756 -16.70 -7.91 -9.16
N ILE A 757 -16.50 -7.58 -10.44
CA ILE A 757 -16.75 -8.49 -11.56
C ILE A 757 -15.42 -9.09 -12.04
N TYR A 758 -15.13 -10.31 -11.57
CA TYR A 758 -13.90 -11.03 -11.95
C TYR A 758 -14.16 -12.32 -12.73
N ASP A 759 -15.18 -13.10 -12.35
CA ASP A 759 -15.43 -14.40 -12.96
C ASP A 759 -16.16 -14.35 -14.30
N PRO A 760 -17.15 -13.46 -14.53
CA PRO A 760 -17.83 -13.36 -15.82
C PRO A 760 -16.91 -13.30 -17.06
N PRO A 761 -15.89 -12.42 -17.14
CA PRO A 761 -14.99 -12.41 -18.30
C PRO A 761 -14.19 -13.71 -18.45
N ARG A 762 -13.79 -14.35 -17.35
CA ARG A 762 -13.04 -15.62 -17.37
C ARG A 762 -13.90 -16.77 -17.86
N ASN A 763 -15.16 -16.80 -17.44
CA ASN A 763 -16.13 -17.81 -17.87
C ASN A 763 -16.42 -17.69 -19.36
N VAL A 764 -16.55 -16.46 -19.89
CA VAL A 764 -16.69 -16.22 -21.33
C VAL A 764 -15.47 -16.76 -22.10
N ILE A 765 -14.25 -16.49 -21.63
CA ILE A 765 -13.02 -16.97 -22.30
C ILE A 765 -12.93 -18.50 -22.26
N ARG A 766 -13.20 -19.12 -21.10
CA ARG A 766 -13.14 -20.60 -20.93
C ARG A 766 -14.21 -21.34 -21.72
N ALA A 767 -15.31 -20.69 -22.08
CA ALA A 767 -16.35 -21.29 -22.90
C ALA A 767 -15.91 -21.50 -24.36
N ILE A 768 -14.84 -20.84 -24.81
CA ILE A 768 -14.29 -21.00 -26.17
C ILE A 768 -13.35 -22.22 -26.20
N PRO A 769 -13.68 -23.33 -26.89
CA PRO A 769 -12.95 -24.59 -26.78
C PRO A 769 -11.47 -24.52 -27.20
N SER A 770 -11.12 -23.60 -28.10
CA SER A 770 -9.75 -23.44 -28.60
C SER A 770 -8.89 -22.47 -27.79
N VAL A 771 -9.40 -21.91 -26.69
CA VAL A 771 -8.69 -20.88 -25.91
C VAL A 771 -8.30 -21.41 -24.53
N GLU A 772 -7.01 -21.29 -24.21
CA GLU A 772 -6.46 -21.54 -22.88
C GLU A 772 -6.26 -20.21 -22.14
N LEU A 773 -6.92 -20.03 -21.00
CA LEU A 773 -6.76 -18.84 -20.16
C LEU A 773 -5.53 -18.97 -19.25
N ILE A 774 -4.58 -18.04 -19.38
CA ILE A 774 -3.42 -17.88 -18.51
C ILE A 774 -3.58 -16.58 -17.73
N GLU A 775 -3.57 -16.67 -16.39
CA GLU A 775 -3.69 -15.47 -15.55
C GLU A 775 -2.42 -14.62 -15.59
N PHE A 776 -2.58 -13.30 -15.49
CA PHE A 776 -1.45 -12.43 -15.14
C PHE A 776 -0.92 -12.82 -13.76
N PRO A 777 0.39 -12.71 -13.48
CA PRO A 777 0.95 -12.94 -12.15
C PRO A 777 0.27 -12.12 -11.05
N GLN A 778 -0.18 -10.91 -11.42
CA GLN A 778 -1.02 -10.05 -10.59
C GLN A 778 -2.34 -9.85 -11.32
N SER A 779 -3.37 -10.57 -10.88
CA SER A 779 -4.72 -10.53 -11.43
C SER A 779 -5.76 -10.24 -10.35
N ARG A 780 -7.02 -10.12 -10.76
CA ARG A 780 -8.17 -9.81 -9.91
C ARG A 780 -7.93 -8.54 -9.08
N ASN A 781 -8.15 -8.57 -7.76
CA ASN A 781 -7.95 -7.43 -6.86
C ASN A 781 -6.53 -6.86 -6.89
N LEU A 782 -5.51 -7.67 -7.20
CA LEU A 782 -4.11 -7.25 -7.25
C LEU A 782 -3.66 -6.79 -8.65
N ALA A 783 -4.55 -6.76 -9.65
CA ALA A 783 -4.21 -6.41 -11.02
C ALA A 783 -3.59 -5.01 -11.13
N LYS A 784 -2.42 -4.89 -11.78
CA LYS A 784 -1.80 -3.59 -12.03
C LYS A 784 -2.62 -2.78 -13.05
N CYS A 785 -2.59 -1.46 -12.89
CA CYS A 785 -3.30 -0.52 -13.76
C CYS A 785 -2.77 -0.60 -15.21
N CYS A 786 -3.65 -0.42 -16.21
CA CYS A 786 -3.26 -0.28 -17.60
C CYS A 786 -2.73 1.12 -17.96
N GLY A 787 -2.79 2.09 -17.05
CA GLY A 787 -2.41 3.50 -17.25
C GLY A 787 -3.53 4.41 -17.77
N GLY A 788 -4.67 3.87 -18.23
CA GLY A 788 -5.72 4.63 -18.90
C GLY A 788 -6.75 5.34 -18.01
N GLY A 789 -6.79 5.03 -16.71
CA GLY A 789 -7.84 5.51 -15.80
C GLY A 789 -7.64 6.93 -15.25
N GLY A 790 -8.67 7.47 -14.59
CA GLY A 790 -8.59 8.70 -13.79
C GLY A 790 -8.31 10.00 -14.56
N GLY A 791 -8.46 10.01 -15.89
CA GLY A 791 -8.08 11.13 -16.76
C GLY A 791 -6.57 11.19 -17.07
N MET A 792 -5.79 10.20 -16.58
CA MET A 792 -4.33 10.17 -16.66
C MET A 792 -3.81 10.15 -18.10
N LYS A 793 -4.43 9.36 -18.98
CA LYS A 793 -4.00 9.23 -20.38
C LYS A 793 -3.96 10.57 -21.12
N ALA A 794 -4.94 11.44 -20.85
CA ALA A 794 -5.01 12.78 -21.42
C ALA A 794 -4.09 13.76 -20.70
N PHE A 795 -3.93 13.62 -19.38
CA PHE A 795 -3.15 14.53 -18.56
C PHE A 795 -1.63 14.36 -18.73
N ASP A 796 -1.14 13.12 -18.73
CA ASP A 796 0.27 12.76 -18.81
C ASP A 796 0.40 11.42 -19.54
N THR A 797 0.45 11.53 -20.87
CA THR A 797 0.46 10.40 -21.80
C THR A 797 1.69 9.53 -21.64
N ASP A 798 2.86 10.12 -21.36
CA ASP A 798 4.12 9.39 -21.19
C ASP A 798 4.04 8.47 -19.96
N MET A 799 3.64 9.00 -18.80
CA MET A 799 3.49 8.18 -17.61
C MET A 799 2.38 7.13 -17.76
N SER A 800 1.28 7.47 -18.46
CA SER A 800 0.24 6.50 -18.80
C SER A 800 0.80 5.32 -19.61
N LEU A 801 1.66 5.61 -20.61
CA LEU A 801 2.28 4.59 -21.44
C LEU A 801 3.31 3.76 -20.67
N GLU A 802 4.13 4.35 -19.79
CA GLU A 802 5.08 3.59 -18.97
C GLU A 802 4.38 2.61 -18.01
N ILE A 803 3.30 3.04 -17.36
CA ILE A 803 2.47 2.18 -16.50
C ILE A 803 1.93 0.99 -17.32
N SER A 804 1.40 1.28 -18.52
CA SER A 804 0.89 0.25 -19.43
C SER A 804 1.97 -0.70 -19.91
N TYR A 805 3.16 -0.17 -20.20
CA TYR A 805 4.32 -0.92 -20.66
C TYR A 805 4.76 -1.95 -19.61
N LYS A 806 4.89 -1.55 -18.35
CA LYS A 806 5.19 -2.48 -17.25
C LYS A 806 4.10 -3.54 -17.07
N ARG A 807 2.84 -3.22 -17.34
CA ARG A 807 1.75 -4.21 -17.32
C ARG A 807 1.91 -5.26 -18.41
N VAL A 808 2.21 -4.85 -19.65
CA VAL A 808 2.41 -5.78 -20.77
C VAL A 808 3.66 -6.66 -20.59
N GLN A 809 4.72 -6.12 -19.98
CA GLN A 809 5.94 -6.89 -19.68
C GLN A 809 5.68 -8.11 -18.78
N GLN A 810 4.68 -8.05 -17.89
CA GLN A 810 4.38 -9.16 -16.96
C GLN A 810 3.97 -10.46 -17.65
N VAL A 811 3.47 -10.37 -18.89
CA VAL A 811 3.05 -11.54 -19.68
C VAL A 811 4.02 -11.87 -20.81
N SER A 812 5.02 -11.01 -21.05
CA SER A 812 5.97 -11.18 -22.15
C SER A 812 6.94 -12.35 -21.95
N GLY A 813 6.93 -13.00 -20.77
CA GLY A 813 7.76 -14.17 -20.45
C GLY A 813 7.00 -15.45 -20.13
N ILE A 814 5.66 -15.45 -20.15
CA ILE A 814 4.82 -16.63 -19.77
C ILE A 814 4.16 -17.33 -20.96
N GLY A 815 4.56 -16.98 -22.19
CA GLY A 815 4.12 -17.68 -23.42
C GLY A 815 2.66 -17.43 -23.82
N VAL A 816 2.16 -16.20 -23.64
CA VAL A 816 0.80 -15.79 -24.04
C VAL A 816 0.81 -15.19 -25.45
N ASP A 817 -0.15 -15.60 -26.28
CA ASP A 817 -0.30 -15.13 -27.67
C ASP A 817 -1.07 -13.79 -27.75
N LEU A 818 -2.03 -13.61 -26.84
CA LEU A 818 -3.01 -12.52 -26.87
C LEU A 818 -3.35 -11.99 -25.47
N ILE A 819 -3.33 -10.68 -25.30
CA ILE A 819 -3.95 -10.01 -24.15
C ILE A 819 -5.40 -9.66 -24.51
N VAL A 820 -6.34 -10.04 -23.66
CA VAL A 820 -7.75 -9.66 -23.78
C VAL A 820 -8.13 -8.72 -22.66
N SER A 821 -8.88 -7.67 -22.98
CA SER A 821 -9.50 -6.79 -21.99
C SER A 821 -10.98 -6.59 -22.31
N ALA A 822 -11.79 -6.32 -21.30
CA ALA A 822 -13.20 -6.00 -21.47
C ALA A 822 -13.45 -4.48 -21.36
N CYS A 823 -12.46 -3.66 -21.72
CA CYS A 823 -12.55 -2.22 -21.64
C CYS A 823 -11.81 -1.60 -22.83
N PRO A 824 -12.51 -0.90 -23.75
CA PRO A 824 -11.89 -0.27 -24.91
C PRO A 824 -10.74 0.69 -24.56
N SER A 825 -10.86 1.42 -23.44
CA SER A 825 -9.78 2.31 -22.97
C SER A 825 -8.54 1.53 -22.54
N CYS A 826 -8.72 0.38 -21.85
CA CYS A 826 -7.62 -0.49 -21.46
C CYS A 826 -6.97 -1.13 -22.68
N LYS A 827 -7.76 -1.67 -23.61
CA LYS A 827 -7.29 -2.22 -24.89
C LYS A 827 -6.42 -1.21 -25.62
N SER A 828 -6.95 0.01 -25.85
CA SER A 828 -6.24 1.09 -26.55
C SER A 828 -4.87 1.37 -25.92
N ASN A 829 -4.80 1.48 -24.58
CA ASN A 829 -3.53 1.78 -23.92
C ASN A 829 -2.55 0.60 -23.97
N LEU A 830 -3.03 -0.62 -23.73
CA LEU A 830 -2.22 -1.83 -23.80
C LEU A 830 -1.69 -2.08 -25.21
N GLN A 831 -2.45 -1.70 -26.24
CA GLN A 831 -2.02 -1.82 -27.64
C GLN A 831 -0.86 -0.87 -27.97
N LEU A 832 -0.87 0.36 -27.43
CA LEU A 832 0.27 1.28 -27.52
C LEU A 832 1.51 0.72 -26.80
N ALA A 833 1.32 0.15 -25.61
CA ALA A 833 2.40 -0.52 -24.87
C ALA A 833 2.96 -1.75 -25.61
N ALA A 834 2.10 -2.57 -26.22
CA ALA A 834 2.51 -3.70 -27.03
C ALA A 834 3.28 -3.25 -28.29
N ALA A 835 2.89 -2.12 -28.90
CA ALA A 835 3.64 -1.52 -30.00
C ALA A 835 5.05 -1.07 -29.55
N LYS A 836 5.17 -0.44 -28.37
CA LYS A 836 6.46 -0.10 -27.77
C LYS A 836 7.34 -1.33 -27.53
N LEU A 837 6.78 -2.40 -26.95
CA LEU A 837 7.50 -3.66 -26.72
C LEU A 837 8.09 -4.26 -28.00
N ARG A 838 7.32 -4.23 -29.10
CA ARG A 838 7.80 -4.65 -30.42
C ARG A 838 8.92 -3.77 -30.94
N LYS A 839 8.80 -2.45 -30.80
CA LYS A 839 9.84 -1.49 -31.21
C LYS A 839 11.15 -1.72 -30.45
N GLU A 840 11.07 -2.07 -29.18
CA GLU A 840 12.23 -2.42 -28.33
C GLU A 840 12.75 -3.86 -28.53
N LYS A 841 12.16 -4.65 -29.46
CA LYS A 841 12.51 -6.06 -29.71
C LYS A 841 12.45 -6.95 -28.47
N LYS A 842 11.58 -6.64 -27.50
CA LYS A 842 11.40 -7.37 -26.23
C LYS A 842 10.23 -8.35 -26.23
N GLY A 843 9.50 -8.45 -27.34
CA GLY A 843 8.38 -9.38 -27.49
C GLY A 843 7.34 -8.88 -28.49
N LYS A 844 6.47 -9.78 -28.95
CA LYS A 844 5.33 -9.47 -29.82
C LYS A 844 4.08 -10.09 -29.21
N ILE A 845 3.15 -9.24 -28.77
CA ILE A 845 1.87 -9.68 -28.23
C ILE A 845 0.75 -8.88 -28.89
N LYS A 846 -0.36 -9.54 -29.21
CA LYS A 846 -1.56 -8.88 -29.74
C LYS A 846 -2.45 -8.46 -28.56
N VAL A 847 -3.30 -7.46 -28.76
CA VAL A 847 -4.27 -7.01 -27.75
C VAL A 847 -5.64 -6.93 -28.41
N MET A 848 -6.66 -7.49 -27.78
CA MET A 848 -8.05 -7.49 -28.26
C MET A 848 -9.03 -7.15 -27.14
N ASP A 849 -10.20 -6.66 -27.54
CA ASP A 849 -11.37 -6.63 -26.69
C ASP A 849 -11.98 -8.04 -26.60
N ILE A 850 -12.63 -8.35 -25.49
CA ILE A 850 -13.30 -9.65 -25.33
C ILE A 850 -14.37 -9.89 -26.40
N THR A 851 -15.05 -8.84 -26.88
CA THR A 851 -16.04 -8.95 -27.95
C THR A 851 -15.42 -9.39 -29.28
N GLU A 852 -14.20 -8.95 -29.59
CA GLU A 852 -13.48 -9.41 -30.79
C GLU A 852 -13.15 -10.90 -30.69
N LEU A 853 -12.64 -11.35 -29.54
CA LEU A 853 -12.34 -12.77 -29.32
C LEU A 853 -13.59 -13.65 -29.48
N VAL A 854 -14.72 -13.24 -28.89
CA VAL A 854 -16.00 -13.96 -29.02
C VAL A 854 -16.49 -13.95 -30.47
N ALA A 855 -16.42 -12.80 -31.16
CA ALA A 855 -16.88 -12.67 -32.55
C ALA A 855 -16.04 -13.47 -33.54
N GLU A 856 -14.73 -13.63 -33.29
CA GLU A 856 -13.83 -14.52 -34.04
C GLU A 856 -14.17 -15.99 -33.78
N ALA A 857 -14.45 -16.38 -32.52
CA ALA A 857 -14.80 -17.77 -32.16
C ALA A 857 -16.19 -18.22 -32.67
N LEU A 858 -17.07 -17.28 -33.03
CA LEU A 858 -18.37 -17.54 -33.66
C LEU A 858 -18.32 -17.60 -35.19
N ALA A 859 -17.25 -17.06 -35.80
CA ALA A 859 -17.02 -17.09 -37.25
C ALA A 859 -16.77 -18.53 -37.70
#